data_AF-A0A1S6K870-F1
#
_entry.id   AF-A0A1S6K870-F1
#
_cell.length_a   1.000
_cell.length_b   1.000
_cell.length_c   1.000
_cell.angle_alpha   90.00
_cell.angle_beta   90.00
_cell.angle_gamma   90.00
#
_symmetry.space_group_name_H-M   'P 1'
#
loop_
_entity.id
_entity.type
_entity.pdbx_description
1 polymer ?
#
loop_
_entity_poly.entity_id
_entity_poly.type
_entity_poly.pdbx_seq_one_letter_code
_entity_poly.pdbx_strand_id
1 'polypeptide(L)'
;MGMEQNTLRPEDGGFDIAWPATPEEHALDFGLQVAELLASKGFCVVQGFSGAVESAAAEAEAADRTDWQRFAAEIEPGYLGRSASGKVAWLESDEARESQLGTFDQQLTELSAMLEPMTLGSFGFAAVGRTDGLLRKTFSGRADEDAIMSAQEKLDDMQVQVFGKVEDHLKFVQQRKICMMYFVSGNGGNLYFHRKLGPGASVPCVEGHIVVFRHDLLSYTYDPEEESLALQAWILADGQATVMQEYTGPPQNFDQAMGLVSGPTAPIYGKTGKSVSIMSMDAMLAGNGIGAHFFWNFLVAGCDAIRHLSQTRWDATWYYEPNKDLALGKYYSNHGGFVLEEHLMGFDADFFGIDPEEVEMIDPIQRNSMEVGYNTLYKAGWDRDSLKNAHVGVFVGNCGTDWTSVKLSPAVCPVNEKYIHLFSAHSLNTRISYTFGLRGPLSTSDTACSSSLVATGTAHNAMRRLEPEQAAVGNNAFINWCLIIGTNALLGPFSWIGLCGPHMLSPTGRCFTFDGHADGFSRGEGTTAVSAKVTDKEPSGRLAVFCGTCINQDGRSASMTAPHGPSQQECLWGSLREANVIPSDIRIAELHGTGTALGDPIEVGALRGVMKVRDGPICKTSAKSNIAHAEANAGTAGLVKCFMMLMHGCVPPNVHLVALNPHIDANGYPVQFGDSLIDLGTNSGYAGVSSFGFGGTNARADLWARVSVGPREANTMDWNKLDYIIVRCPRCMGWMEHVCGAMMPSRPTKPVAGRYKANMIRDEFDNYDYCSLCYKGPYQYGVPPDESSIPSGRMFIAGTWDAWSSKQEVQQDPNGVWHHFQRLGETRMEQFRFMLEQNDNFAFYPAIPRAGIGIRTEGPCAWKEGHNWLIDARDDEWPEGQLIHIMMTPDSKNGAREVTWEAVEEDGGPSEFPSFRHSYQVMASWTSFQMADMAPVRGERGTYELQTRLGPGGQESFQIARDNDVEQVFYPAYSSRRGVPVRGPDHLGNRNFFVIQGEHGERVVIRIKVQNGHTTVKATSASTGSRTWESVDGKYHRCLSLAGTFTDGRCQKMEEDTLHVYRAQITMGDSGVEEFQVLQDDDPERAFYPESGGFASGQVLVCGPDGNSEGRSFRIEGIPSVQFEISFDAKALDRRRIITWKPILEDGILAVPWTNSSPLK
;
A
#
# COMPACT_ATOMS: atom_id res chain seq x y z
N MET A 1 40.05 -16.99 -47.96
CA MET A 1 40.47 -17.59 -46.67
C MET A 1 39.56 -16.92 -45.64
N GLY A 2 38.52 -17.54 -45.10
CA GLY A 2 38.52 -18.82 -44.40
C GLY A 2 38.76 -18.58 -42.90
N MET A 3 37.87 -17.82 -42.24
CA MET A 3 37.71 -17.83 -40.78
C MET A 3 36.21 -17.89 -40.50
N GLU A 4 35.74 -19.03 -39.98
CA GLU A 4 34.51 -19.09 -39.20
C GLU A 4 34.68 -18.16 -37.99
N GLN A 5 34.03 -17.00 -38.00
CA GLN A 5 33.97 -16.17 -36.80
C GLN A 5 32.82 -16.70 -35.93
N ASN A 6 33.24 -17.35 -34.85
CA ASN A 6 32.40 -17.73 -33.72
C ASN A 6 31.93 -16.44 -33.02
N THR A 7 30.93 -15.75 -33.55
CA THR A 7 30.39 -14.54 -32.92
C THR A 7 29.47 -14.97 -31.78
N LEU A 8 30.00 -14.91 -30.56
CA LEU A 8 29.22 -14.99 -29.33
C LEU A 8 28.03 -14.03 -29.41
N ARG A 9 26.90 -14.37 -28.78
CA ARG A 9 25.78 -13.41 -28.69
C ARG A 9 26.24 -12.21 -27.85
N PRO A 10 25.63 -11.03 -28.00
CA PRO A 10 25.98 -9.87 -27.16
C PRO A 10 25.87 -10.14 -25.66
N GLU A 11 24.93 -10.99 -25.24
CA GLU A 11 24.77 -11.44 -23.84
C GLU A 11 25.96 -12.27 -23.34
N ASP A 12 26.72 -12.86 -24.26
CA ASP A 12 27.90 -13.69 -23.99
C ASP A 12 29.21 -12.93 -24.31
N GLY A 13 29.16 -11.59 -24.49
CA GLY A 13 30.31 -10.72 -24.74
C GLY A 13 30.66 -10.49 -26.22
N GLY A 14 29.80 -10.90 -27.16
CA GLY A 14 29.96 -10.60 -28.59
C GLY A 14 29.28 -9.29 -29.03
N PHE A 15 29.01 -9.15 -30.32
CA PHE A 15 28.37 -7.96 -30.91
C PHE A 15 27.24 -8.38 -31.88
N ASP A 16 26.26 -7.50 -32.08
CA ASP A 16 25.16 -7.72 -33.04
C ASP A 16 25.60 -7.38 -34.47
N ILE A 17 26.41 -6.32 -34.64
CA ILE A 17 26.89 -5.84 -35.95
C ILE A 17 28.30 -5.26 -35.85
N ALA A 18 29.13 -5.45 -36.88
CA ALA A 18 30.46 -4.84 -36.96
C ALA A 18 30.44 -3.58 -37.82
N TRP A 19 31.22 -2.57 -37.44
CA TRP A 19 31.36 -1.35 -38.21
C TRP A 19 31.96 -1.66 -39.60
N PRO A 20 31.39 -1.13 -40.70
CA PRO A 20 31.85 -1.44 -42.05
C PRO A 20 33.24 -0.88 -42.36
N ALA A 21 34.12 -1.68 -42.96
CA ALA A 21 35.48 -1.28 -43.35
C ALA A 21 35.54 -0.06 -44.31
N THR A 22 34.47 0.17 -45.08
CA THR A 22 34.28 1.35 -45.94
C THR A 22 32.95 2.04 -45.59
N PRO A 23 32.94 2.90 -44.55
CA PRO A 23 31.70 3.50 -44.04
C PRO A 23 30.94 4.33 -45.07
N GLU A 24 31.66 5.05 -45.95
CA GLU A 24 31.06 5.94 -46.95
C GLU A 24 30.19 5.21 -48.00
N GLU A 25 30.52 3.97 -48.35
CA GLU A 25 29.79 3.20 -49.38
C GLU A 25 28.59 2.43 -48.81
N HIS A 26 28.59 2.13 -47.50
CA HIS A 26 27.59 1.27 -46.85
C HIS A 26 26.83 1.93 -45.68
N ALA A 27 26.98 3.25 -45.48
CA ALA A 27 26.40 4.00 -44.36
C ALA A 27 24.89 3.79 -44.17
N LEU A 28 24.11 3.82 -45.25
CA LEU A 28 22.65 3.69 -45.18
C LEU A 28 22.22 2.27 -44.78
N ASP A 29 22.82 1.24 -45.38
CA ASP A 29 22.50 -0.16 -45.10
C ASP A 29 22.91 -0.54 -43.67
N PHE A 30 24.03 0.02 -43.18
CA PHE A 30 24.47 -0.15 -41.80
C PHE A 30 23.52 0.53 -40.81
N GLY A 31 23.15 1.79 -41.07
CA GLY A 31 22.18 2.52 -40.24
C GLY A 31 20.82 1.81 -40.16
N LEU A 32 20.34 1.23 -41.27
CA LEU A 32 19.07 0.48 -41.32
C LEU A 32 19.12 -0.77 -40.44
N GLN A 33 20.21 -1.54 -40.49
CA GLN A 33 20.37 -2.72 -39.65
C GLN A 33 20.41 -2.36 -38.15
N VAL A 34 21.14 -1.30 -37.80
CA VAL A 34 21.14 -0.77 -36.42
C VAL A 34 19.72 -0.36 -36.04
N ALA A 35 18.98 0.31 -36.92
CA ALA A 35 17.62 0.75 -36.64
C ALA A 35 16.60 -0.40 -36.46
N GLU A 36 16.71 -1.47 -37.27
CA GLU A 36 15.89 -2.67 -37.12
C GLU A 36 16.14 -3.38 -35.78
N LEU A 37 17.40 -3.46 -35.35
CA LEU A 37 17.76 -4.02 -34.05
C LEU A 37 17.25 -3.15 -32.90
N LEU A 38 17.36 -1.83 -33.01
CA LEU A 38 16.80 -0.90 -32.02
C LEU A 38 15.27 -0.97 -31.95
N ALA A 39 14.59 -1.17 -33.08
CA ALA A 39 13.12 -1.30 -33.12
C ALA A 39 12.65 -2.64 -32.52
N SER A 40 13.38 -3.73 -32.74
CA SER A 40 12.99 -5.08 -32.30
C SER A 40 13.45 -5.45 -30.89
N LYS A 41 14.73 -5.16 -30.57
CA LYS A 41 15.39 -5.54 -29.31
C LYS A 41 15.41 -4.40 -28.29
N GLY A 42 15.36 -3.15 -28.76
CA GLY A 42 15.51 -1.94 -27.96
C GLY A 42 16.95 -1.47 -27.79
N PHE A 43 17.94 -2.34 -28.08
CA PHE A 43 19.37 -2.04 -28.02
C PHE A 43 20.13 -2.80 -29.11
N CYS A 44 21.35 -2.37 -29.41
CA CYS A 44 22.26 -2.94 -30.40
C CYS A 44 23.70 -2.80 -29.90
N VAL A 45 24.51 -3.85 -30.01
CA VAL A 45 25.95 -3.80 -29.74
C VAL A 45 26.72 -3.76 -31.05
N VAL A 46 27.46 -2.69 -31.26
CA VAL A 46 28.27 -2.44 -32.45
C VAL A 46 29.74 -2.63 -32.12
N GLN A 47 30.47 -3.43 -32.90
CA GLN A 47 31.93 -3.48 -32.81
C GLN A 47 32.52 -2.25 -33.52
N GLY A 48 33.17 -1.35 -32.78
CA GLY A 48 33.82 -0.15 -33.31
C GLY A 48 35.24 -0.40 -33.85
N PHE A 49 35.88 0.66 -34.32
CA PHE A 49 37.30 0.62 -34.72
C PHE A 49 38.16 1.16 -33.58
N SER A 50 38.77 0.26 -32.80
CA SER A 50 39.87 0.65 -31.92
C SER A 50 40.88 -0.50 -31.76
N GLY A 51 42.15 -0.13 -31.81
CA GLY A 51 43.26 -0.98 -31.36
C GLY A 51 43.71 -0.56 -29.96
N ALA A 52 44.28 -1.49 -29.19
CA ALA A 52 44.77 -1.26 -27.83
C ALA A 52 45.73 -0.05 -27.67
N VAL A 53 46.39 0.38 -28.77
CA VAL A 53 47.28 1.56 -28.79
C VAL A 53 46.49 2.87 -28.70
N GLU A 54 45.35 2.95 -29.38
CA GLU A 54 44.49 4.15 -29.43
C GLU A 54 43.73 4.32 -28.11
N SER A 55 43.26 3.21 -27.52
CA SER A 55 42.66 3.19 -26.18
C SER A 55 43.63 3.70 -25.11
N ALA A 56 44.89 3.21 -25.12
CA ALA A 56 45.90 3.63 -24.16
C ALA A 56 46.29 5.12 -24.29
N ALA A 57 46.29 5.66 -25.51
CA ALA A 57 46.53 7.08 -25.74
C ALA A 57 45.37 7.95 -25.22
N ALA A 58 44.11 7.51 -25.41
CA ALA A 58 42.94 8.18 -24.86
C ALA A 58 42.87 8.12 -23.32
N GLU A 59 43.32 7.03 -22.70
CA GLU A 59 43.44 6.93 -21.24
C GLU A 59 44.45 7.91 -20.66
N ALA A 60 45.60 8.09 -21.32
CA ALA A 60 46.62 9.05 -20.92
C ALA A 60 46.10 10.49 -21.04
N GLU A 61 45.41 10.81 -22.13
CA GLU A 61 44.76 12.11 -22.33
C GLU A 61 43.70 12.38 -21.24
N ALA A 62 42.87 11.38 -20.92
CA ALA A 62 41.87 11.50 -19.86
C ALA A 62 42.49 11.65 -18.46
N ALA A 63 43.69 11.13 -18.23
CA ALA A 63 44.40 11.26 -16.95
C ALA A 63 44.94 12.67 -16.70
N ASP A 64 45.30 13.41 -17.75
CA ASP A 64 45.85 14.77 -17.68
C ASP A 64 44.78 15.87 -17.56
N ARG A 65 43.49 15.53 -17.71
CA ARG A 65 42.36 16.47 -17.58
C ARG A 65 42.16 16.95 -16.14
N THR A 66 41.86 18.25 -15.99
CA THR A 66 41.62 18.90 -14.69
C THR A 66 40.18 19.36 -14.47
N ASP A 67 39.32 19.21 -15.48
CA ASP A 67 37.92 19.67 -15.51
C ASP A 67 36.91 18.61 -15.06
N TRP A 68 37.40 17.51 -14.48
CA TRP A 68 36.56 16.46 -13.93
C TRP A 68 35.63 17.00 -12.85
N GLN A 69 34.33 16.78 -13.05
CA GLN A 69 33.28 17.18 -12.13
C GLN A 69 32.31 16.03 -11.86
N ARG A 70 31.37 16.26 -10.94
CA ARG A 70 30.24 15.37 -10.70
C ARG A 70 28.96 16.17 -10.86
N PHE A 71 27.95 15.60 -11.52
CA PHE A 71 26.63 16.23 -11.60
C PHE A 71 26.01 16.34 -10.20
N ALA A 72 25.15 17.35 -9.98
CA ALA A 72 24.35 17.43 -8.76
C ALA A 72 23.50 16.15 -8.62
N ALA A 73 23.37 15.65 -7.38
CA ALA A 73 22.76 14.35 -7.10
C ALA A 73 21.31 14.24 -7.62
N GLU A 74 20.61 15.38 -7.72
CA GLU A 74 19.24 15.51 -8.18
C GLU A 74 19.09 15.25 -9.69
N ILE A 75 20.14 15.51 -10.49
CA ILE A 75 20.10 15.40 -11.96
C ILE A 75 21.02 14.30 -12.52
N GLU A 76 21.99 13.84 -11.72
CA GLU A 76 22.97 12.82 -12.07
C GLU A 76 22.35 11.52 -12.65
N PRO A 77 21.26 10.95 -12.08
CA PRO A 77 20.65 9.74 -12.63
C PRO A 77 20.11 9.93 -14.05
N GLY A 78 19.74 11.16 -14.43
CA GLY A 78 19.24 11.47 -15.76
C GLY A 78 20.32 11.39 -16.85
N TYR A 79 21.60 11.54 -16.49
CA TYR A 79 22.72 11.39 -17.41
C TYR A 79 23.36 10.00 -17.27
N LEU A 80 23.69 9.55 -16.06
CA LEU A 80 24.58 8.40 -15.86
C LEU A 80 23.89 7.04 -15.65
N GLY A 81 22.56 7.03 -15.58
CA GLY A 81 21.79 5.82 -15.28
C GLY A 81 21.63 5.60 -13.76
N ARG A 82 20.91 4.55 -13.39
CA ARG A 82 20.59 4.27 -11.97
C ARG A 82 21.84 3.80 -11.23
N SER A 83 22.03 4.29 -10.01
CA SER A 83 23.12 3.88 -9.11
C SER A 83 24.53 4.06 -9.72
N ALA A 84 24.70 5.06 -10.57
CA ALA A 84 25.96 5.33 -11.24
C ALA A 84 26.97 6.03 -10.33
N SER A 85 28.24 5.64 -10.44
CA SER A 85 29.39 6.31 -9.86
C SER A 85 30.43 6.59 -10.95
N GLY A 86 31.11 7.73 -10.83
CA GLY A 86 32.18 8.15 -11.74
C GLY A 86 32.30 9.67 -11.82
N LYS A 87 33.46 10.14 -12.26
CA LYS A 87 33.68 11.54 -12.63
C LYS A 87 33.39 11.75 -14.09
N VAL A 88 32.86 12.93 -14.41
CA VAL A 88 32.43 13.29 -15.76
C VAL A 88 33.09 14.56 -16.26
N ALA A 89 33.29 14.64 -17.57
CA ALA A 89 33.76 15.84 -18.26
C ALA A 89 33.05 15.91 -19.63
N TRP A 90 32.65 17.11 -20.04
CA TRP A 90 32.10 17.31 -21.39
C TRP A 90 33.26 17.52 -22.36
N LEU A 91 33.22 16.82 -23.49
CA LEU A 91 34.17 17.02 -24.58
C LEU A 91 33.61 18.13 -25.49
N GLU A 92 34.09 19.34 -25.30
CA GLU A 92 33.64 20.49 -26.12
C GLU A 92 34.12 20.35 -27.57
N SER A 93 33.29 20.82 -28.52
CA SER A 93 33.49 20.60 -29.96
C SER A 93 34.82 21.11 -30.54
N ASP A 94 35.48 22.09 -29.90
CA ASP A 94 36.79 22.59 -30.32
C ASP A 94 37.95 21.71 -29.79
N GLU A 95 37.79 21.06 -28.63
CA GLU A 95 38.77 20.11 -28.07
C GLU A 95 38.76 18.77 -28.84
N ALA A 96 37.58 18.32 -29.25
CA ALA A 96 37.38 17.05 -29.95
C ALA A 96 38.06 16.98 -31.34
N ARG A 97 38.46 18.09 -31.94
CA ARG A 97 38.99 18.09 -33.32
C ARG A 97 40.47 17.71 -33.43
N GLU A 98 41.24 17.82 -32.35
CA GLU A 98 42.71 17.64 -32.36
C GLU A 98 43.20 16.51 -31.42
N SER A 99 42.30 15.77 -30.78
CA SER A 99 42.61 14.83 -29.69
C SER A 99 42.25 13.37 -30.01
N GLN A 100 42.83 12.41 -29.26
CA GLN A 100 42.53 10.98 -29.46
C GLN A 100 41.11 10.65 -28.99
N LEU A 101 40.63 11.27 -27.90
CA LEU A 101 39.23 11.17 -27.46
C LEU A 101 38.25 11.70 -28.52
N GLY A 102 38.66 12.74 -29.24
CA GLY A 102 37.98 13.27 -30.41
C GLY A 102 37.70 12.27 -31.51
N THR A 103 38.63 11.34 -31.77
CA THR A 103 38.45 10.29 -32.78
C THR A 103 37.32 9.31 -32.43
N PHE A 104 37.13 9.02 -31.14
CA PHE A 104 36.02 8.19 -30.65
C PHE A 104 34.68 8.91 -30.72
N ASP A 105 34.67 10.22 -30.42
CA ASP A 105 33.47 11.05 -30.51
C ASP A 105 33.00 11.26 -31.97
N GLN A 106 33.95 11.31 -32.90
CA GLN A 106 33.67 11.32 -34.34
C GLN A 106 32.90 10.08 -34.79
N GLN A 107 33.22 8.89 -34.26
CA GLN A 107 32.46 7.66 -34.57
C GLN A 107 31.01 7.75 -34.07
N LEU A 108 30.77 8.32 -32.88
CA LEU A 108 29.40 8.55 -32.38
C LEU A 108 28.64 9.57 -33.23
N THR A 109 29.35 10.58 -33.77
CA THR A 109 28.79 11.58 -34.68
C THR A 109 28.38 10.97 -36.02
N GLU A 110 29.23 10.12 -36.60
CA GLU A 110 28.92 9.39 -37.84
C GLU A 110 27.73 8.44 -37.65
N LEU A 111 27.71 7.69 -36.54
CA LEU A 111 26.57 6.81 -36.21
C LEU A 111 25.27 7.60 -36.05
N SER A 112 25.31 8.76 -35.39
CA SER A 112 24.15 9.64 -35.25
C SER A 112 23.62 10.11 -36.61
N ALA A 113 24.52 10.54 -37.50
CA ALA A 113 24.16 10.99 -38.86
C ALA A 113 23.55 9.86 -39.70
N MET A 114 24.01 8.63 -39.52
CA MET A 114 23.44 7.45 -40.18
C MET A 114 22.03 7.11 -39.66
N LEU A 115 21.75 7.34 -38.37
CA LEU A 115 20.46 7.04 -37.75
C LEU A 115 19.40 8.14 -37.95
N GLU A 116 19.81 9.40 -38.09
CA GLU A 116 18.93 10.58 -38.17
C GLU A 116 17.78 10.44 -39.20
N PRO A 117 18.01 10.01 -40.46
CA PRO A 117 16.94 9.89 -41.45
C PRO A 117 15.87 8.85 -41.11
N MET A 118 16.19 7.92 -40.21
CA MET A 118 15.35 6.77 -39.87
C MET A 118 14.53 7.00 -38.60
N THR A 119 14.84 8.02 -37.80
CA THR A 119 14.22 8.17 -36.48
C THR A 119 12.72 8.42 -36.56
N LEU A 120 12.26 9.21 -37.53
CA LEU A 120 10.83 9.52 -37.67
C LEU A 120 10.04 8.30 -38.18
N GLY A 121 10.59 7.57 -39.14
CA GLY A 121 9.94 6.40 -39.76
C GLY A 121 9.97 5.14 -38.89
N SER A 122 11.11 4.88 -38.23
CA SER A 122 11.33 3.64 -37.47
C SER A 122 11.05 3.78 -35.97
N PHE A 123 11.22 4.98 -35.41
CA PHE A 123 11.12 5.21 -33.95
C PHE A 123 10.04 6.21 -33.53
N GLY A 124 9.40 6.88 -34.48
CA GLY A 124 8.29 7.81 -34.21
C GLY A 124 8.69 9.17 -33.65
N PHE A 125 9.94 9.61 -33.83
CA PHE A 125 10.38 10.96 -33.45
C PHE A 125 11.34 11.57 -34.47
N ALA A 126 11.27 12.89 -34.69
CA ALA A 126 12.26 13.60 -35.50
C ALA A 126 13.48 13.95 -34.64
N ALA A 127 14.67 13.49 -35.05
CA ALA A 127 15.91 13.88 -34.41
C ALA A 127 16.27 15.34 -34.77
N VAL A 128 16.71 16.11 -33.78
CA VAL A 128 17.14 17.52 -33.96
C VAL A 128 18.64 17.68 -33.81
N GLY A 129 19.32 16.69 -33.24
CA GLY A 129 20.77 16.65 -33.12
C GLY A 129 21.24 15.69 -32.06
N ARG A 130 22.57 15.60 -31.92
CA ARG A 130 23.27 14.86 -30.88
C ARG A 130 23.75 15.83 -29.80
N THR A 131 23.84 15.39 -28.55
CA THR A 131 24.63 16.09 -27.52
C THR A 131 26.13 15.99 -27.82
N ASP A 132 26.92 16.85 -27.17
CA ASP A 132 28.37 16.65 -27.10
C ASP A 132 28.72 15.33 -26.36
N GLY A 133 29.94 14.85 -26.57
CA GLY A 133 30.45 13.65 -25.92
C GLY A 133 30.65 13.87 -24.42
N LEU A 134 29.99 13.06 -23.60
CA LEU A 134 30.18 13.03 -22.16
C LEU A 134 31.20 11.94 -21.82
N LEU A 135 32.38 12.34 -21.34
CA LEU A 135 33.37 11.44 -20.78
C LEU A 135 32.92 10.97 -19.40
N ARG A 136 33.07 9.67 -19.14
CA ARG A 136 32.83 9.04 -17.86
C ARG A 136 34.04 8.20 -17.48
N LYS A 137 34.64 8.49 -16.33
CA LYS A 137 35.76 7.72 -15.77
C LYS A 137 35.43 7.26 -14.35
N THR A 138 35.83 6.04 -14.00
CA THR A 138 35.76 5.55 -12.61
C THR A 138 36.71 6.34 -11.69
N PHE A 139 36.39 6.40 -10.40
CA PHE A 139 37.31 6.99 -9.42
C PHE A 139 38.50 6.06 -9.18
N SER A 140 39.71 6.62 -9.15
CA SER A 140 40.96 5.87 -8.88
C SER A 140 41.15 5.50 -7.40
N GLY A 141 40.30 6.05 -6.51
CA GLY A 141 40.27 5.76 -5.08
C GLY A 141 39.53 6.83 -4.28
N ARG A 142 39.38 6.62 -2.97
CA ARG A 142 38.59 7.49 -2.06
C ARG A 142 39.09 8.95 -2.00
N ALA A 143 40.39 9.17 -2.17
CA ALA A 143 40.97 10.51 -2.18
C ALA A 143 40.63 11.31 -3.46
N ASP A 144 40.52 10.64 -4.61
CA ASP A 144 40.09 11.22 -5.89
C ASP A 144 38.59 11.56 -5.85
N GLU A 145 37.80 10.68 -5.24
CA GLU A 145 36.38 10.92 -4.95
C GLU A 145 36.20 12.14 -4.02
N ASP A 146 36.84 12.16 -2.85
CA ASP A 146 36.73 13.25 -1.87
C ASP A 146 37.15 14.62 -2.46
N ALA A 147 38.18 14.66 -3.31
CA ALA A 147 38.63 15.87 -3.97
C ALA A 147 37.53 16.47 -4.88
N ILE A 148 36.88 15.64 -5.70
CA ILE A 148 35.81 16.08 -6.60
C ILE A 148 34.53 16.41 -5.83
N MET A 149 34.17 15.64 -4.79
CA MET A 149 33.00 15.94 -3.94
C MET A 149 33.18 17.25 -3.17
N SER A 150 34.41 17.58 -2.72
CA SER A 150 34.69 18.82 -1.99
C SER A 150 34.55 20.08 -2.86
N ALA A 151 34.69 19.92 -4.18
CA ALA A 151 34.52 20.98 -5.16
C ALA A 151 33.08 21.04 -5.74
N GLN A 152 32.20 20.11 -5.36
CA GLN A 152 30.85 20.02 -5.90
C GLN A 152 29.93 21.12 -5.33
N GLU A 153 29.49 22.04 -6.17
CA GLU A 153 28.44 23.00 -5.82
C GLU A 153 27.08 22.30 -5.75
N LYS A 154 26.40 22.39 -4.60
CA LYS A 154 24.97 22.02 -4.50
C LYS A 154 24.15 22.98 -5.36
N LEU A 155 23.04 22.50 -5.95
CA LEU A 155 22.07 23.36 -6.63
C LEU A 155 21.57 24.41 -5.63
N ASP A 156 21.95 25.66 -5.84
CA ASP A 156 21.47 26.80 -5.07
C ASP A 156 20.34 27.54 -5.80
N ASP A 157 19.65 28.43 -5.09
CA ASP A 157 18.52 29.19 -5.65
C ASP A 157 18.91 29.99 -6.90
N MET A 158 20.19 30.39 -7.03
CA MET A 158 20.68 31.13 -8.19
C MET A 158 20.81 30.22 -9.42
N GLN A 159 21.35 29.01 -9.23
CA GLN A 159 21.46 27.98 -10.27
C GLN A 159 20.09 27.48 -10.75
N VAL A 160 19.10 27.44 -9.85
CA VAL A 160 17.73 27.04 -10.17
C VAL A 160 16.96 28.17 -10.88
N GLN A 161 16.98 29.40 -10.34
CA GLN A 161 16.11 30.49 -10.81
C GLN A 161 16.74 31.37 -11.90
N VAL A 162 18.05 31.59 -11.88
CA VAL A 162 18.73 32.53 -12.78
C VAL A 162 19.41 31.79 -13.93
N PHE A 163 20.07 30.68 -13.65
CA PHE A 163 20.78 29.89 -14.66
C PHE A 163 19.94 28.75 -15.25
N GLY A 164 18.72 28.51 -14.75
CA GLY A 164 17.76 27.57 -15.35
C GLY A 164 18.24 26.12 -15.43
N LYS A 165 19.22 25.70 -14.62
CA LYS A 165 19.87 24.37 -14.74
C LYS A 165 18.87 23.21 -14.62
N VAL A 166 17.82 23.38 -13.81
CA VAL A 166 16.74 22.38 -13.66
C VAL A 166 15.87 22.33 -14.92
N GLU A 167 15.53 23.49 -15.51
CA GLU A 167 14.74 23.54 -16.75
C GLU A 167 15.49 22.89 -17.91
N ASP A 168 16.79 23.15 -18.03
CA ASP A 168 17.62 22.58 -19.08
C ASP A 168 17.82 21.07 -18.89
N HIS A 169 17.94 20.61 -17.65
CA HIS A 169 17.89 19.19 -17.33
C HIS A 169 16.56 18.55 -17.73
N LEU A 170 15.43 19.18 -17.38
CA LEU A 170 14.10 18.67 -17.72
C LEU A 170 13.88 18.63 -19.24
N LYS A 171 14.32 19.65 -19.98
CA LYS A 171 14.32 19.64 -21.46
C LYS A 171 15.14 18.48 -22.00
N PHE A 172 16.37 18.32 -21.52
CA PHE A 172 17.23 17.18 -21.91
C PHE A 172 16.56 15.83 -21.64
N VAL A 173 15.95 15.65 -20.46
CA VAL A 173 15.21 14.43 -20.08
C VAL A 173 14.05 14.14 -21.02
N GLN A 174 13.30 15.18 -21.42
CA GLN A 174 12.17 15.05 -22.32
C GLN A 174 12.61 14.73 -23.76
N GLN A 175 13.71 15.32 -24.20
CA GLN A 175 14.19 15.23 -25.57
C GLN A 175 15.03 13.99 -25.84
N ARG A 176 15.79 13.44 -24.87
CA ARG A 176 16.67 12.28 -25.13
C ARG A 176 15.89 11.03 -25.55
N LYS A 177 16.24 10.43 -26.69
CA LYS A 177 15.56 9.22 -27.21
C LYS A 177 16.50 8.04 -27.46
N ILE A 178 17.70 8.29 -27.96
CA ILE A 178 18.69 7.23 -28.21
C ILE A 178 19.95 7.60 -27.45
N CYS A 179 20.53 6.63 -26.75
CA CYS A 179 21.79 6.77 -26.03
C CYS A 179 22.83 5.87 -26.70
N MET A 180 24.04 6.39 -26.89
CA MET A 180 25.18 5.69 -27.44
C MET A 180 26.31 5.74 -26.41
N MET A 181 26.84 4.59 -26.03
CA MET A 181 27.94 4.46 -25.07
C MET A 181 29.08 3.69 -25.71
N TYR A 182 30.23 4.33 -25.88
CA TYR A 182 31.47 3.74 -26.36
C TYR A 182 32.35 3.40 -25.17
N PHE A 183 32.71 2.13 -24.99
CA PHE A 183 33.68 1.69 -23.99
C PHE A 183 35.11 1.80 -24.55
N VAL A 184 35.83 2.87 -24.17
CA VAL A 184 37.16 3.20 -24.67
C VAL A 184 38.22 2.34 -23.99
N SER A 185 38.07 2.06 -22.69
CA SER A 185 38.96 1.16 -21.94
C SER A 185 38.30 0.52 -20.72
N GLY A 186 38.87 -0.59 -20.25
CA GLY A 186 38.42 -1.39 -19.10
C GLY A 186 37.55 -2.59 -19.52
N ASN A 187 38.07 -3.81 -19.33
CA ASN A 187 37.34 -5.06 -19.60
C ASN A 187 36.82 -5.65 -18.28
N GLY A 188 35.50 -5.74 -18.11
CA GLY A 188 34.95 -6.41 -16.92
C GLY A 188 33.58 -5.93 -16.45
N GLY A 189 33.09 -4.77 -16.88
CA GLY A 189 31.79 -4.28 -16.42
C GLY A 189 30.56 -4.91 -17.08
N ASN A 190 29.37 -4.55 -16.59
CA ASN A 190 28.10 -4.92 -17.22
C ASN A 190 27.16 -3.71 -17.35
N LEU A 191 26.50 -3.62 -18.50
CA LEU A 191 25.40 -2.70 -18.76
C LEU A 191 24.07 -3.46 -18.62
N TYR A 192 23.34 -3.17 -17.56
CA TYR A 192 22.05 -3.76 -17.28
C TYR A 192 20.94 -2.87 -17.83
N PHE A 193 20.18 -3.38 -18.79
CA PHE A 193 18.99 -2.73 -19.32
C PHE A 193 17.75 -3.12 -18.52
N HIS A 194 17.15 -2.11 -17.90
CA HIS A 194 15.87 -2.18 -17.24
C HIS A 194 14.80 -1.76 -18.26
N ARG A 195 14.20 -2.74 -18.92
CA ARG A 195 13.04 -2.52 -19.79
C ARG A 195 11.93 -1.88 -18.96
N LYS A 196 11.32 -0.82 -19.50
CA LYS A 196 10.14 -0.22 -18.87
C LYS A 196 8.94 -1.20 -18.86
N LEU A 197 8.97 -2.26 -19.69
CA LEU A 197 8.03 -3.39 -19.73
C LEU A 197 8.76 -4.70 -20.14
N GLY A 198 8.68 -5.76 -19.31
CA GLY A 198 9.24 -7.10 -19.59
C GLY A 198 10.64 -7.38 -18.99
N PRO A 199 11.21 -8.59 -19.18
CA PRO A 199 12.49 -8.97 -18.59
C PRO A 199 13.64 -8.13 -19.17
N GLY A 200 14.52 -7.64 -18.29
CA GLY A 200 15.71 -6.87 -18.66
C GLY A 200 16.76 -7.70 -19.41
N ALA A 201 17.79 -7.03 -19.91
CA ALA A 201 18.93 -7.68 -20.57
C ALA A 201 20.24 -7.19 -19.94
N SER A 202 21.24 -8.07 -19.87
CA SER A 202 22.59 -7.69 -19.45
C SER A 202 23.53 -7.78 -20.64
N VAL A 203 24.34 -6.76 -20.83
CA VAL A 203 25.36 -6.70 -21.88
C VAL A 203 26.72 -6.47 -21.23
N PRO A 204 27.66 -7.41 -21.35
CA PRO A 204 29.04 -7.20 -20.92
C PRO A 204 29.66 -5.99 -21.64
N CYS A 205 30.31 -5.13 -20.86
CA CYS A 205 31.03 -3.98 -21.40
C CYS A 205 32.42 -4.43 -21.85
N VAL A 206 32.63 -4.42 -23.16
CA VAL A 206 33.87 -4.84 -23.80
C VAL A 206 34.53 -3.64 -24.46
N GLU A 207 35.85 -3.52 -24.29
CA GLU A 207 36.64 -2.49 -24.94
C GLU A 207 36.44 -2.50 -26.46
N GLY A 208 36.24 -1.32 -27.06
CA GLY A 208 36.02 -1.18 -28.50
C GLY A 208 34.57 -1.42 -28.95
N HIS A 209 33.64 -1.76 -28.05
CA HIS A 209 32.22 -1.86 -28.37
C HIS A 209 31.47 -0.54 -28.12
N ILE A 210 30.52 -0.25 -29.01
CA ILE A 210 29.53 0.82 -28.88
C ILE A 210 28.18 0.17 -28.60
N VAL A 211 27.60 0.47 -27.43
CA VAL A 211 26.25 0.04 -27.10
C VAL A 211 25.28 1.17 -27.39
N VAL A 212 24.36 0.92 -28.31
CA VAL A 212 23.33 1.86 -28.76
C VAL A 212 21.98 1.38 -28.27
N PHE A 213 21.19 2.24 -27.65
CA PHE A 213 19.89 1.82 -27.13
C PHE A 213 18.83 2.93 -27.09
N ARG A 214 17.57 2.50 -27.19
CA ARG A 214 16.37 3.35 -27.09
C ARG A 214 16.14 3.77 -25.65
N HIS A 215 16.73 4.89 -25.26
CA HIS A 215 16.68 5.42 -23.90
C HIS A 215 15.25 5.81 -23.45
N ASP A 216 14.35 6.07 -24.40
CA ASP A 216 12.92 6.24 -24.12
C ASP A 216 12.19 4.93 -23.80
N LEU A 217 12.71 3.76 -24.21
CA LEU A 217 12.17 2.43 -23.91
C LEU A 217 12.92 1.71 -22.78
N LEU A 218 14.22 1.99 -22.63
CA LEU A 218 15.12 1.30 -21.72
C LEU A 218 15.74 2.30 -20.74
N SER A 219 15.61 2.02 -19.45
CA SER A 219 16.51 2.59 -18.44
C SER A 219 17.71 1.67 -18.24
N TYR A 220 18.80 2.16 -17.67
CA TYR A 220 20.03 1.37 -17.57
C TYR A 220 20.78 1.59 -16.25
N THR A 221 21.55 0.59 -15.86
CA THR A 221 22.60 0.66 -14.82
C THR A 221 23.90 0.22 -15.45
N TYR A 222 24.95 1.03 -15.30
CA TYR A 222 26.30 0.66 -15.74
C TYR A 222 27.15 0.39 -14.50
N ASP A 223 27.65 -0.84 -14.40
CA ASP A 223 28.49 -1.34 -13.32
C ASP A 223 29.90 -1.66 -13.84
N PRO A 224 30.87 -0.74 -13.68
CA PRO A 224 32.26 -0.99 -14.07
C PRO A 224 32.98 -1.84 -13.01
N GLU A 225 33.42 -3.07 -13.37
CA GLU A 225 34.19 -3.93 -12.45
C GLU A 225 35.66 -3.50 -12.28
N GLU A 226 36.20 -2.75 -13.23
CA GLU A 226 37.59 -2.25 -13.25
C GLU A 226 37.63 -0.75 -13.60
N GLU A 227 38.84 -0.15 -13.59
CA GLU A 227 39.00 1.21 -14.08
C GLU A 227 38.54 1.29 -15.53
N SER A 228 37.51 2.10 -15.79
CA SER A 228 36.91 2.20 -17.11
C SER A 228 36.77 3.64 -17.57
N LEU A 229 36.99 3.82 -18.87
CA LEU A 229 36.74 5.06 -19.58
C LEU A 229 35.67 4.82 -20.64
N ALA A 230 34.56 5.54 -20.54
CA ALA A 230 33.47 5.48 -21.49
C ALA A 230 33.13 6.87 -22.03
N LEU A 231 32.74 6.91 -23.29
CA LEU A 231 32.24 8.12 -23.96
C LEU A 231 30.76 7.93 -24.27
N GLN A 232 29.93 8.91 -23.90
CA GLN A 232 28.49 8.80 -23.98
C GLN A 232 27.85 9.99 -24.69
N ALA A 233 26.86 9.74 -25.55
CA ALA A 233 26.09 10.81 -26.19
C ALA A 233 24.65 10.40 -26.47
N TRP A 234 23.78 11.39 -26.69
CA TRP A 234 22.36 11.18 -26.95
C TRP A 234 21.90 11.83 -28.25
N ILE A 235 20.99 11.14 -28.96
CA ILE A 235 20.19 11.74 -30.02
C ILE A 235 18.91 12.30 -29.39
N LEU A 236 18.66 13.58 -29.63
CA LEU A 236 17.55 14.35 -29.07
C LEU A 236 16.40 14.46 -30.07
N ALA A 237 15.17 14.34 -29.57
CA ALA A 237 13.96 14.69 -30.30
C ALA A 237 13.69 16.20 -30.21
N ASP A 238 12.92 16.70 -31.18
CA ASP A 238 12.48 18.09 -31.17
C ASP A 238 11.73 18.44 -29.88
N GLY A 239 12.17 19.52 -29.23
CA GLY A 239 11.48 20.07 -28.06
C GLY A 239 10.42 21.04 -28.54
N GLN A 240 9.21 20.98 -27.97
CA GLN A 240 8.19 21.97 -28.31
C GLN A 240 8.69 23.37 -27.95
N ALA A 241 9.07 24.17 -28.95
CA ALA A 241 9.44 25.56 -28.77
C ALA A 241 8.16 26.37 -28.44
N THR A 242 8.19 27.11 -27.33
CA THR A 242 7.15 28.09 -27.01
C THR A 242 7.28 29.26 -27.98
N VAL A 243 6.46 29.28 -29.05
CA VAL A 243 6.43 30.38 -30.01
C VAL A 243 5.54 31.50 -29.46
N MET A 244 6.13 32.65 -29.12
CA MET A 244 5.38 33.86 -28.81
C MET A 244 4.91 34.52 -30.12
N GLN A 245 3.59 34.62 -30.32
CA GLN A 245 2.99 35.37 -31.43
C GLN A 245 2.07 36.48 -30.89
N GLU A 246 2.07 37.62 -31.58
CA GLU A 246 1.13 38.72 -31.31
C GLU A 246 -0.21 38.43 -32.00
N TYR A 247 -1.28 38.25 -31.21
CA TYR A 247 -2.62 37.98 -31.72
C TYR A 247 -3.47 39.25 -31.79
N THR A 248 -4.07 39.48 -32.95
CA THR A 248 -5.11 40.51 -33.15
C THR A 248 -6.42 39.85 -33.60
N GLY A 249 -7.33 39.66 -32.65
CA GLY A 249 -8.68 39.13 -32.91
C GLY A 249 -9.62 39.32 -31.71
N PRO A 250 -10.91 38.96 -31.84
CA PRO A 250 -11.91 39.25 -30.81
C PRO A 250 -11.56 38.59 -29.46
N PRO A 251 -11.77 39.28 -28.31
CA PRO A 251 -11.34 38.83 -26.98
C PRO A 251 -11.88 37.47 -26.53
N GLN A 252 -12.98 37.03 -27.15
CA GLN A 252 -13.68 35.79 -26.81
C GLN A 252 -12.96 34.53 -27.29
N ASN A 253 -11.99 34.67 -28.20
CA ASN A 253 -11.17 33.57 -28.73
C ASN A 253 -9.70 33.68 -28.26
N PHE A 254 -9.42 34.51 -27.27
CA PHE A 254 -8.05 34.79 -26.81
C PHE A 254 -7.35 33.52 -26.28
N ASP A 255 -8.05 32.67 -25.54
CA ASP A 255 -7.48 31.41 -25.02
C ASP A 255 -7.14 30.40 -26.14
N GLN A 256 -7.95 30.37 -27.20
CA GLN A 256 -7.69 29.56 -28.40
C GLN A 256 -6.55 30.12 -29.24
N ALA A 257 -6.46 31.45 -29.33
CA ALA A 257 -5.44 32.13 -30.11
C ALA A 257 -4.06 32.18 -29.44
N MET A 258 -4.02 32.13 -28.11
CA MET A 258 -2.80 32.04 -27.31
C MET A 258 -2.28 30.60 -27.16
N GLY A 259 -2.96 29.59 -27.74
CA GLY A 259 -2.61 28.18 -27.54
C GLY A 259 -2.80 27.69 -26.11
N LEU A 260 -3.51 28.45 -25.26
CA LEU A 260 -3.79 28.12 -23.86
C LEU A 260 -4.79 26.96 -23.75
N VAL A 261 -5.51 26.61 -24.83
CA VAL A 261 -6.29 25.37 -24.93
C VAL A 261 -5.74 24.49 -26.06
N SER A 262 -5.00 23.43 -25.69
CA SER A 262 -4.63 22.30 -26.55
C SER A 262 -5.65 21.16 -26.37
N GLY A 263 -6.53 20.96 -27.35
CA GLY A 263 -7.55 19.89 -27.31
C GLY A 263 -8.88 20.30 -27.98
N PRO A 264 -9.83 19.37 -28.11
CA PRO A 264 -11.11 19.65 -28.74
C PRO A 264 -12.01 20.56 -27.89
N THR A 265 -12.88 21.32 -28.54
CA THR A 265 -13.84 22.24 -27.88
C THR A 265 -15.13 21.55 -27.46
N ALA A 266 -15.85 22.11 -26.48
CA ALA A 266 -17.16 21.60 -26.08
C ALA A 266 -18.12 21.46 -27.28
N PRO A 267 -18.86 20.34 -27.39
CA PRO A 267 -19.88 20.19 -28.43
C PRO A 267 -21.08 21.09 -28.12
N ILE A 268 -21.78 21.53 -29.16
CA ILE A 268 -22.98 22.38 -29.08
C ILE A 268 -24.19 21.59 -29.58
N TYR A 269 -25.31 21.59 -28.84
CA TYR A 269 -26.54 20.91 -29.29
C TYR A 269 -27.27 21.69 -30.37
N GLY A 270 -27.32 21.11 -31.57
CA GLY A 270 -28.14 21.58 -32.68
C GLY A 270 -27.93 23.07 -32.98
N LYS A 271 -28.96 23.73 -33.52
CA LYS A 271 -28.93 25.18 -33.79
C LYS A 271 -29.19 26.05 -32.56
N THR A 272 -29.40 25.45 -31.39
CA THR A 272 -29.88 26.15 -30.18
C THR A 272 -28.79 26.90 -29.43
N GLY A 273 -27.52 26.55 -29.62
CA GLY A 273 -26.40 27.15 -28.88
C GLY A 273 -26.30 26.73 -27.41
N LYS A 274 -27.07 25.73 -26.97
CA LYS A 274 -27.14 25.26 -25.59
C LYS A 274 -26.38 23.94 -25.38
N SER A 275 -26.01 23.67 -24.13
CA SER A 275 -25.35 22.45 -23.65
C SER A 275 -26.04 21.94 -22.37
N VAL A 276 -25.84 20.66 -22.05
CA VAL A 276 -26.23 20.07 -20.77
C VAL A 276 -24.97 20.00 -19.92
N SER A 277 -24.82 20.99 -19.05
CA SER A 277 -23.65 21.14 -18.21
C SER A 277 -23.81 20.38 -16.91
N ILE A 278 -22.78 19.67 -16.52
CA ILE A 278 -22.62 19.14 -15.18
C ILE A 278 -22.18 20.29 -14.28
N MET A 279 -22.98 20.59 -13.27
CA MET A 279 -22.75 21.70 -12.34
C MET A 279 -22.06 21.25 -11.06
N SER A 280 -22.32 20.01 -10.64
CA SER A 280 -21.70 19.42 -9.45
C SER A 280 -21.82 17.90 -9.49
N MET A 281 -21.00 17.24 -8.67
CA MET A 281 -21.12 15.83 -8.39
C MET A 281 -20.64 15.51 -6.98
N ASP A 282 -21.11 14.38 -6.48
CA ASP A 282 -20.65 13.84 -5.22
C ASP A 282 -20.71 12.31 -5.22
N ALA A 283 -19.94 11.71 -4.33
CA ALA A 283 -19.78 10.27 -4.27
C ALA A 283 -19.62 9.80 -2.83
N MET A 284 -20.12 8.61 -2.56
CA MET A 284 -19.82 7.80 -1.40
C MET A 284 -19.54 6.40 -1.93
N LEU A 285 -18.27 6.10 -2.14
CA LEU A 285 -17.80 4.87 -2.75
C LEU A 285 -16.92 4.08 -1.78
N ALA A 286 -16.73 2.79 -2.06
CA ALA A 286 -15.78 1.96 -1.36
C ALA A 286 -14.37 2.57 -1.40
N GLY A 287 -13.50 2.21 -0.43
CA GLY A 287 -12.15 2.78 -0.33
C GLY A 287 -12.13 4.18 0.29
N ASN A 288 -13.18 4.55 1.03
CA ASN A 288 -13.38 5.88 1.61
C ASN A 288 -13.43 7.00 0.56
N GLY A 289 -13.96 6.70 -0.64
CA GLY A 289 -14.21 7.65 -1.71
C GLY A 289 -15.40 8.55 -1.42
N ILE A 290 -15.36 9.30 -0.32
CA ILE A 290 -16.41 10.24 0.10
C ILE A 290 -16.10 11.61 -0.48
N GLY A 291 -16.73 11.91 -1.61
CA GLY A 291 -16.48 13.07 -2.44
C GLY A 291 -15.59 12.74 -3.63
N ALA A 292 -15.85 13.42 -4.75
CA ALA A 292 -15.17 13.17 -6.03
C ALA A 292 -13.64 13.33 -5.96
N HIS A 293 -13.14 14.29 -5.17
CA HIS A 293 -11.70 14.51 -4.97
C HIS A 293 -11.03 13.40 -4.16
N PHE A 294 -11.67 12.90 -3.10
CA PHE A 294 -11.14 11.77 -2.33
C PHE A 294 -11.13 10.50 -3.17
N PHE A 295 -12.20 10.28 -3.95
CA PHE A 295 -12.25 9.19 -4.90
C PHE A 295 -11.13 9.31 -5.97
N TRP A 296 -10.87 10.50 -6.49
CA TRP A 296 -9.75 10.72 -7.41
C TRP A 296 -8.38 10.40 -6.80
N ASN A 297 -8.11 10.89 -5.59
CA ASN A 297 -6.85 10.61 -4.91
C ASN A 297 -6.64 9.09 -4.71
N PHE A 298 -7.72 8.39 -4.36
CA PHE A 298 -7.75 6.94 -4.26
C PHE A 298 -7.46 6.26 -5.61
N LEU A 299 -8.06 6.73 -6.71
CA LEU A 299 -7.82 6.18 -8.05
C LEU A 299 -6.39 6.41 -8.55
N VAL A 300 -5.87 7.64 -8.43
CA VAL A 300 -4.51 8.00 -8.91
C VAL A 300 -3.44 7.20 -8.21
N ALA A 301 -3.63 6.93 -6.93
CA ALA A 301 -2.67 6.17 -6.15
C ALA A 301 -2.77 4.64 -6.38
N GLY A 302 -3.60 4.18 -7.33
CA GLY A 302 -3.69 2.76 -7.70
C GLY A 302 -4.29 1.88 -6.62
N CYS A 303 -5.18 2.44 -5.81
CA CYS A 303 -5.70 1.81 -4.63
C CYS A 303 -6.83 0.82 -4.90
N ASP A 304 -7.13 0.03 -3.88
CA ASP A 304 -8.23 -0.89 -3.88
C ASP A 304 -9.08 -0.86 -2.63
N ALA A 305 -10.36 -1.02 -2.88
CA ALA A 305 -11.39 -0.98 -1.89
C ALA A 305 -11.90 -2.37 -1.49
N ILE A 306 -11.40 -3.46 -2.10
CA ILE A 306 -11.88 -4.80 -1.76
C ILE A 306 -11.53 -5.13 -0.31
N ARG A 307 -12.55 -5.57 0.44
CA ARG A 307 -12.43 -6.02 1.82
C ARG A 307 -13.17 -7.33 1.99
N HIS A 308 -12.80 -8.08 3.02
CA HIS A 308 -13.59 -9.21 3.47
C HIS A 308 -14.93 -8.73 4.04
N LEU A 309 -16.00 -9.49 3.79
CA LEU A 309 -17.33 -9.26 4.31
C LEU A 309 -17.32 -9.20 5.85
N SER A 310 -17.94 -8.16 6.41
CA SER A 310 -18.03 -7.98 7.86
C SER A 310 -19.12 -8.88 8.48
N GLN A 311 -18.83 -9.46 9.65
CA GLN A 311 -19.83 -10.17 10.46
C GLN A 311 -20.97 -9.25 10.93
N THR A 312 -20.77 -7.93 10.92
CA THR A 312 -21.83 -6.95 11.21
C THR A 312 -22.95 -6.94 10.16
N ARG A 313 -22.69 -7.45 8.95
CA ARG A 313 -23.68 -7.56 7.86
C ARG A 313 -24.54 -8.82 8.03
N TRP A 314 -23.89 -9.97 7.96
CA TRP A 314 -24.46 -11.28 8.26
C TRP A 314 -23.35 -12.25 8.62
N ASP A 315 -23.71 -13.35 9.29
CA ASP A 315 -22.77 -14.41 9.60
C ASP A 315 -22.43 -15.20 8.33
N ALA A 316 -21.25 -14.94 7.77
CA ALA A 316 -20.78 -15.59 6.56
C ALA A 316 -20.59 -17.10 6.73
N THR A 317 -20.34 -17.59 7.95
CA THR A 317 -20.04 -19.03 8.22
C THR A 317 -21.19 -19.95 7.83
N TRP A 318 -22.42 -19.43 7.77
CA TRP A 318 -23.62 -20.18 7.40
C TRP A 318 -23.72 -20.42 5.89
N TYR A 319 -23.08 -19.57 5.08
CA TYR A 319 -23.31 -19.50 3.64
C TYR A 319 -22.02 -19.66 2.82
N TYR A 320 -20.87 -19.31 3.38
CA TYR A 320 -19.59 -19.39 2.67
C TYR A 320 -19.11 -20.84 2.55
N GLU A 321 -18.71 -21.24 1.35
CA GLU A 321 -18.06 -22.50 1.06
C GLU A 321 -17.01 -22.28 -0.03
N PRO A 322 -15.71 -22.54 0.21
CA PRO A 322 -14.65 -22.20 -0.73
C PRO A 322 -14.67 -23.03 -2.03
N ASN A 323 -15.36 -24.17 -2.03
CA ASN A 323 -15.49 -25.00 -3.22
C ASN A 323 -16.50 -24.41 -4.22
N LYS A 324 -16.19 -24.45 -5.52
CA LYS A 324 -17.11 -24.04 -6.59
C LYS A 324 -18.28 -25.01 -6.76
N ASP A 325 -18.14 -26.28 -6.35
CA ASP A 325 -19.23 -27.25 -6.30
C ASP A 325 -20.15 -26.99 -5.10
N LEU A 326 -20.87 -25.87 -5.15
CA LEU A 326 -21.64 -25.33 -4.03
C LEU A 326 -22.82 -26.22 -3.64
N ALA A 327 -22.95 -26.51 -2.34
CA ALA A 327 -24.21 -27.01 -1.80
C ALA A 327 -25.33 -25.95 -1.93
N LEU A 328 -26.58 -26.40 -1.94
CA LEU A 328 -27.73 -25.50 -2.08
C LEU A 328 -27.70 -24.42 -0.97
N GLY A 329 -27.76 -23.15 -1.38
CA GLY A 329 -27.75 -22.02 -0.45
C GLY A 329 -26.37 -21.54 -0.01
N LYS A 330 -25.30 -21.99 -0.66
CA LYS A 330 -23.92 -21.57 -0.40
C LYS A 330 -23.38 -20.58 -1.44
N TYR A 331 -22.32 -19.85 -1.10
CA TYR A 331 -21.56 -18.99 -2.00
C TYR A 331 -20.04 -19.16 -1.75
N TYR A 332 -19.21 -18.98 -2.77
CA TYR A 332 -17.75 -19.16 -2.66
C TYR A 332 -16.95 -17.86 -2.59
N SER A 333 -17.59 -16.70 -2.69
CA SER A 333 -16.92 -15.39 -2.65
C SER A 333 -17.41 -14.59 -1.45
N ASN A 334 -16.49 -14.06 -0.66
CA ASN A 334 -16.73 -13.30 0.57
C ASN A 334 -15.99 -11.94 0.59
N HIS A 335 -15.49 -11.50 -0.56
CA HIS A 335 -14.77 -10.24 -0.73
C HIS A 335 -15.55 -9.30 -1.64
N GLY A 336 -15.54 -8.01 -1.32
CA GLY A 336 -16.26 -6.99 -2.08
C GLY A 336 -15.81 -5.57 -1.74
N GLY A 337 -16.17 -4.61 -2.58
CA GLY A 337 -15.93 -3.18 -2.35
C GLY A 337 -17.01 -2.61 -1.43
N PHE A 338 -16.77 -2.56 -0.13
CA PHE A 338 -17.77 -2.11 0.85
C PHE A 338 -17.61 -0.63 1.22
N VAL A 339 -18.73 0.07 1.39
CA VAL A 339 -18.76 1.35 2.10
C VAL A 339 -18.61 1.07 3.59
N LEU A 340 -17.91 1.95 4.33
CA LEU A 340 -17.75 1.76 5.78
C LEU A 340 -19.11 1.71 6.46
N GLU A 341 -19.27 0.80 7.42
CA GLU A 341 -20.53 0.56 8.14
C GLU A 341 -21.09 1.86 8.74
N GLU A 342 -20.24 2.71 9.31
CA GLU A 342 -20.63 4.01 9.86
C GLU A 342 -21.23 4.97 8.83
N HIS A 343 -20.78 4.89 7.58
CA HIS A 343 -21.32 5.71 6.48
C HIS A 343 -22.52 5.07 5.80
N LEU A 344 -22.60 3.73 5.75
CA LEU A 344 -23.77 3.07 5.20
C LEU A 344 -24.96 3.12 6.16
N MET A 345 -24.71 2.98 7.47
CA MET A 345 -25.76 2.91 8.48
C MET A 345 -26.03 4.25 9.17
N GLY A 346 -25.10 5.20 9.11
CA GLY A 346 -25.27 6.56 9.62
C GLY A 346 -26.32 7.35 8.83
N PHE A 347 -27.03 8.25 9.51
CA PHE A 347 -27.97 9.18 8.87
C PHE A 347 -28.31 10.34 9.80
N ASP A 348 -28.28 11.57 9.29
CA ASP A 348 -28.71 12.77 10.04
C ASP A 348 -30.23 12.97 9.96
N ALA A 349 -30.96 12.30 10.85
CA ALA A 349 -32.42 12.32 10.91
C ALA A 349 -33.00 13.73 11.09
N ASP A 350 -32.41 14.52 11.99
CA ASP A 350 -32.86 15.87 12.33
C ASP A 350 -32.69 16.83 11.16
N PHE A 351 -31.58 16.72 10.42
CA PHE A 351 -31.33 17.54 9.24
C PHE A 351 -32.41 17.34 8.16
N PHE A 352 -32.80 16.09 7.90
CA PHE A 352 -33.84 15.74 6.92
C PHE A 352 -35.26 15.78 7.48
N GLY A 353 -35.44 16.05 8.78
CA GLY A 353 -36.75 16.11 9.43
C GLY A 353 -37.49 14.77 9.44
N ILE A 354 -36.75 13.67 9.58
CA ILE A 354 -37.28 12.30 9.62
C ILE A 354 -37.27 11.81 11.07
N ASP A 355 -38.36 11.19 11.49
CA ASP A 355 -38.50 10.63 12.84
C ASP A 355 -37.44 9.52 13.07
N PRO A 356 -36.69 9.52 14.18
CA PRO A 356 -35.70 8.47 14.46
C PRO A 356 -36.27 7.04 14.40
N GLU A 357 -37.54 6.83 14.81
CA GLU A 357 -38.19 5.51 14.69
C GLU A 357 -38.43 5.11 13.23
N GLU A 358 -38.63 6.10 12.34
CA GLU A 358 -38.75 5.86 10.90
C GLU A 358 -37.40 5.47 10.29
N VAL A 359 -36.30 6.09 10.74
CA VAL A 359 -34.94 5.85 10.21
C VAL A 359 -34.53 4.39 10.30
N GLU A 360 -34.90 3.66 11.36
CA GLU A 360 -34.60 2.24 11.53
C GLU A 360 -35.26 1.33 10.49
N MET A 361 -36.32 1.83 9.83
CA MET A 361 -37.10 1.14 8.82
C MET A 361 -36.70 1.55 7.40
N ILE A 362 -36.09 2.72 7.23
CA ILE A 362 -35.61 3.23 5.95
C ILE A 362 -34.37 2.46 5.53
N ASP A 363 -34.39 1.96 4.29
CA ASP A 363 -33.25 1.31 3.67
C ASP A 363 -32.01 2.25 3.64
N PRO A 364 -30.84 1.79 4.11
CA PRO A 364 -29.55 2.48 4.00
C PRO A 364 -29.31 3.22 2.68
N ILE A 365 -29.61 2.63 1.53
CA ILE A 365 -29.34 3.30 0.24
C ILE A 365 -30.24 4.51 0.00
N GLN A 366 -31.44 4.56 0.59
CA GLN A 366 -32.30 5.75 0.54
C GLN A 366 -31.68 6.89 1.34
N ARG A 367 -31.11 6.57 2.52
CA ARG A 367 -30.45 7.51 3.43
C ARG A 367 -29.24 8.14 2.74
N ASN A 368 -28.37 7.30 2.19
CA ASN A 368 -27.19 7.75 1.45
C ASN A 368 -27.55 8.53 0.20
N SER A 369 -28.61 8.15 -0.52
CA SER A 369 -29.08 8.90 -1.70
C SER A 369 -29.57 10.29 -1.33
N MET A 370 -30.18 10.49 -0.15
CA MET A 370 -30.55 11.82 0.34
C MET A 370 -29.31 12.63 0.72
N GLU A 371 -28.35 12.07 1.44
CA GLU A 371 -27.13 12.82 1.83
C GLU A 371 -26.29 13.22 0.62
N VAL A 372 -25.94 12.26 -0.23
CA VAL A 372 -25.13 12.49 -1.44
C VAL A 372 -25.89 13.38 -2.43
N GLY A 373 -27.20 13.17 -2.58
CA GLY A 373 -28.06 13.98 -3.44
C GLY A 373 -28.17 15.43 -2.98
N TYR A 374 -28.36 15.66 -1.68
CA TYR A 374 -28.39 17.00 -1.10
C TYR A 374 -27.04 17.70 -1.24
N ASN A 375 -25.93 17.03 -0.89
CA ASN A 375 -24.60 17.62 -1.00
C ASN A 375 -24.27 18.00 -2.45
N THR A 376 -24.70 17.17 -3.41
CA THR A 376 -24.56 17.47 -4.84
C THR A 376 -25.34 18.73 -5.22
N LEU A 377 -26.62 18.84 -4.84
CA LEU A 377 -27.41 20.06 -5.11
C LEU A 377 -26.84 21.29 -4.39
N TYR A 378 -26.38 21.12 -3.15
CA TYR A 378 -25.74 22.18 -2.38
C TYR A 378 -24.50 22.74 -3.09
N LYS A 379 -23.62 21.86 -3.58
CA LYS A 379 -22.45 22.23 -4.41
C LYS A 379 -22.84 22.91 -5.73
N ALA A 380 -24.02 22.63 -6.27
CA ALA A 380 -24.56 23.33 -7.44
C ALA A 380 -25.18 24.70 -7.12
N GLY A 381 -25.11 25.15 -5.86
CA GLY A 381 -25.60 26.46 -5.40
C GLY A 381 -27.03 26.46 -4.87
N TRP A 382 -27.61 25.28 -4.59
CA TRP A 382 -28.91 25.18 -3.93
C TRP A 382 -28.76 25.18 -2.41
N ASP A 383 -29.80 25.59 -1.70
CA ASP A 383 -29.93 25.47 -0.24
C ASP A 383 -31.31 24.88 0.12
N ARG A 384 -31.56 24.60 1.40
CA ARG A 384 -32.81 23.95 1.83
C ARG A 384 -34.07 24.74 1.46
N ASP A 385 -33.99 26.07 1.44
CA ASP A 385 -35.15 26.91 1.16
C ASP A 385 -35.40 27.08 -0.34
N SER A 386 -34.34 27.21 -1.13
CA SER A 386 -34.41 27.31 -2.58
C SER A 386 -34.80 26.00 -3.27
N LEU A 387 -34.57 24.84 -2.64
CA LEU A 387 -35.05 23.54 -3.14
C LEU A 387 -36.56 23.37 -3.02
N LYS A 388 -37.22 24.05 -2.07
CA LYS A 388 -38.67 23.95 -1.88
C LYS A 388 -39.38 24.47 -3.12
N ASN A 389 -40.19 23.60 -3.73
CA ASN A 389 -40.89 23.81 -4.99
C ASN A 389 -39.99 23.95 -6.23
N ALA A 390 -38.69 23.66 -6.12
CA ALA A 390 -37.78 23.71 -7.26
C ALA A 390 -38.15 22.65 -8.31
N HIS A 391 -38.07 23.04 -9.58
CA HIS A 391 -38.41 22.16 -10.71
C HIS A 391 -37.21 21.33 -11.17
N VAL A 392 -36.61 20.59 -10.23
CA VAL A 392 -35.46 19.69 -10.46
C VAL A 392 -35.97 18.28 -10.69
N GLY A 393 -35.64 17.67 -11.83
CA GLY A 393 -35.96 16.27 -12.10
C GLY A 393 -35.01 15.32 -11.34
N VAL A 394 -35.50 14.16 -10.90
CA VAL A 394 -34.71 13.17 -10.14
C VAL A 394 -34.72 11.84 -10.90
N PHE A 395 -33.54 11.36 -11.28
CA PHE A 395 -33.37 10.12 -12.05
C PHE A 395 -32.44 9.19 -11.32
N VAL A 396 -32.94 8.02 -10.91
CA VAL A 396 -32.21 7.11 -10.03
C VAL A 396 -31.96 5.77 -10.73
N GLY A 397 -30.72 5.30 -10.72
CA GLY A 397 -30.36 3.93 -11.05
C GLY A 397 -30.30 3.08 -9.79
N ASN A 398 -31.13 2.04 -9.71
CA ASN A 398 -31.16 1.10 -8.59
C ASN A 398 -31.66 -0.27 -9.09
N CYS A 399 -31.05 -1.37 -8.65
CA CYS A 399 -31.42 -2.74 -9.06
C CYS A 399 -31.98 -3.60 -7.92
N GLY A 400 -32.63 -2.97 -6.94
CA GLY A 400 -33.27 -3.63 -5.81
C GLY A 400 -32.52 -3.46 -4.49
N THR A 401 -33.07 -4.01 -3.41
CA THR A 401 -32.46 -3.94 -2.08
C THR A 401 -32.64 -5.23 -1.32
N ASP A 402 -31.57 -5.68 -0.68
CA ASP A 402 -31.59 -6.82 0.25
C ASP A 402 -32.32 -6.46 1.56
N TRP A 403 -32.53 -5.17 1.85
CA TRP A 403 -33.09 -4.66 3.11
C TRP A 403 -34.46 -5.23 3.45
N THR A 404 -35.31 -5.40 2.44
CA THR A 404 -36.65 -5.98 2.61
C THR A 404 -36.57 -7.43 3.09
N SER A 405 -35.58 -8.21 2.64
CA SER A 405 -35.38 -9.59 3.10
C SER A 405 -34.82 -9.66 4.54
N VAL A 406 -34.01 -8.68 4.93
CA VAL A 406 -33.43 -8.56 6.28
C VAL A 406 -34.51 -8.25 7.32
N LYS A 407 -35.44 -7.33 7.02
CA LYS A 407 -36.43 -6.82 7.98
C LYS A 407 -37.78 -7.54 7.98
N LEU A 408 -38.12 -8.30 6.93
CA LEU A 408 -39.36 -9.09 6.88
C LEU A 408 -39.25 -10.48 7.54
N SER A 409 -38.11 -10.82 8.16
CA SER A 409 -38.00 -12.03 8.97
C SER A 409 -38.78 -11.88 10.29
N PRO A 410 -39.90 -12.63 10.50
CA PRO A 410 -40.76 -12.47 11.68
C PRO A 410 -40.07 -12.76 13.02
N ALA A 411 -38.89 -13.39 12.98
CA ALA A 411 -38.10 -13.73 14.15
C ALA A 411 -37.14 -12.62 14.61
N VAL A 412 -36.91 -11.57 13.80
CA VAL A 412 -35.79 -10.62 13.99
C VAL A 412 -36.26 -9.20 14.32
N CYS A 413 -37.44 -8.76 13.87
CA CYS A 413 -37.90 -7.40 14.14
C CYS A 413 -39.44 -7.35 14.28
N PRO A 414 -40.01 -6.88 15.40
CA PRO A 414 -41.42 -6.53 15.45
C PRO A 414 -41.65 -5.33 14.52
N VAL A 415 -42.12 -5.61 13.30
CA VAL A 415 -42.37 -4.60 12.28
C VAL A 415 -43.39 -3.60 12.81
N ASN A 416 -42.99 -2.32 12.95
CA ASN A 416 -43.94 -1.26 13.26
C ASN A 416 -44.90 -1.08 12.08
N GLU A 417 -46.17 -1.45 12.27
CA GLU A 417 -47.21 -1.39 11.23
C GLU A 417 -47.34 0.01 10.61
N LYS A 418 -46.99 1.06 11.35
CA LYS A 418 -46.97 2.47 10.88
C LYS A 418 -46.06 2.67 9.67
N TYR A 419 -44.95 1.93 9.59
CA TYR A 419 -43.87 2.16 8.61
C TYR A 419 -43.67 1.02 7.60
N ILE A 420 -44.58 0.04 7.56
CA ILE A 420 -44.45 -1.12 6.66
C ILE A 420 -44.45 -0.75 5.16
N HIS A 421 -45.08 0.36 4.79
CA HIS A 421 -45.09 0.87 3.42
C HIS A 421 -43.69 1.32 2.92
N LEU A 422 -42.73 1.50 3.83
CA LEU A 422 -41.36 1.90 3.50
C LEU A 422 -40.52 0.81 2.85
N PHE A 423 -40.95 -0.46 2.96
CA PHE A 423 -40.30 -1.61 2.31
C PHE A 423 -40.61 -1.74 0.82
N SER A 424 -41.47 -0.87 0.25
CA SER A 424 -41.75 -0.88 -1.18
C SER A 424 -40.58 -0.29 -1.97
N ALA A 425 -40.21 -0.92 -3.09
CA ALA A 425 -39.15 -0.43 -3.98
C ALA A 425 -39.42 0.99 -4.53
N HIS A 426 -40.69 1.44 -4.53
CA HIS A 426 -41.10 2.79 -4.96
C HIS A 426 -40.72 3.90 -3.95
N SER A 427 -40.43 3.53 -2.70
CA SER A 427 -40.25 4.46 -1.58
C SER A 427 -38.92 5.22 -1.63
N LEU A 428 -37.87 4.65 -2.26
CA LEU A 428 -36.54 5.26 -2.36
C LEU A 428 -36.57 6.62 -3.07
N ASN A 429 -37.29 6.69 -4.18
CA ASN A 429 -37.23 7.85 -5.07
C ASN A 429 -38.18 8.93 -4.61
N THR A 430 -39.41 8.54 -4.25
CA THR A 430 -40.45 9.46 -3.79
C THR A 430 -39.96 10.26 -2.58
N ARG A 431 -39.19 9.61 -1.70
CA ARG A 431 -38.63 10.24 -0.51
C ARG A 431 -37.67 11.38 -0.84
N ILE A 432 -36.79 11.24 -1.82
CA ILE A 432 -35.82 12.30 -2.19
C ILE A 432 -36.56 13.56 -2.64
N SER A 433 -37.50 13.42 -3.58
CA SER A 433 -38.31 14.56 -4.05
C SER A 433 -39.19 15.14 -2.94
N TYR A 434 -39.77 14.30 -2.08
CA TYR A 434 -40.59 14.75 -0.96
C TYR A 434 -39.78 15.53 0.09
N THR A 435 -38.67 14.94 0.57
CA THR A 435 -37.80 15.53 1.59
C THR A 435 -37.19 16.85 1.14
N PHE A 436 -36.80 16.97 -0.13
CA PHE A 436 -36.25 18.21 -0.68
C PHE A 436 -37.33 19.19 -1.18
N GLY A 437 -38.59 18.76 -1.27
CA GLY A 437 -39.69 19.57 -1.80
C GLY A 437 -39.64 19.80 -3.32
N LEU A 438 -39.05 18.88 -4.09
CA LEU A 438 -38.89 19.01 -5.55
C LEU A 438 -40.19 18.71 -6.30
N ARG A 439 -40.40 19.39 -7.43
CA ARG A 439 -41.60 19.24 -8.28
C ARG A 439 -41.31 18.75 -9.70
N GLY A 440 -40.05 18.42 -9.99
CA GLY A 440 -39.67 17.86 -11.28
C GLY A 440 -40.10 16.39 -11.45
N PRO A 441 -39.94 15.84 -12.66
CA PRO A 441 -40.19 14.43 -12.95
C PRO A 441 -39.25 13.56 -12.12
N LEU A 442 -39.75 12.41 -11.72
CA LEU A 442 -39.01 11.43 -10.94
C LEU A 442 -39.09 10.08 -11.65
N SER A 443 -37.94 9.44 -11.83
CA SER A 443 -37.85 8.15 -12.53
C SER A 443 -36.77 7.28 -11.93
N THR A 444 -37.01 5.97 -11.99
CA THR A 444 -36.09 4.96 -11.48
C THR A 444 -35.90 3.89 -12.52
N SER A 445 -34.65 3.57 -12.81
CA SER A 445 -34.27 2.59 -13.80
C SER A 445 -33.66 1.39 -13.09
N ASP A 446 -34.24 0.21 -13.32
CA ASP A 446 -33.61 -1.08 -13.05
C ASP A 446 -33.31 -1.75 -14.38
N THR A 447 -32.03 -1.74 -14.73
CA THR A 447 -31.47 -2.46 -15.88
C THR A 447 -30.21 -3.20 -15.44
N ALA A 448 -30.21 -3.69 -14.19
CA ALA A 448 -29.03 -4.27 -13.54
C ALA A 448 -27.82 -3.30 -13.56
N CYS A 449 -26.67 -3.75 -14.06
CA CYS A 449 -25.40 -3.01 -14.04
C CYS A 449 -25.41 -1.70 -14.85
N SER A 450 -26.32 -1.53 -15.81
CA SER A 450 -26.45 -0.29 -16.59
C SER A 450 -27.36 0.75 -15.95
N SER A 451 -28.01 0.44 -14.82
CA SER A 451 -29.10 1.24 -14.23
C SER A 451 -28.81 2.73 -14.10
N SER A 452 -27.70 3.13 -13.49
CA SER A 452 -27.42 4.56 -13.30
C SER A 452 -27.02 5.28 -14.58
N LEU A 453 -26.49 4.57 -15.58
CA LEU A 453 -26.19 5.16 -16.88
C LEU A 453 -27.42 5.25 -17.79
N VAL A 454 -28.39 4.32 -17.64
CA VAL A 454 -29.74 4.45 -18.21
C VAL A 454 -30.48 5.63 -17.58
N ALA A 455 -30.39 5.82 -16.26
CA ALA A 455 -30.93 6.98 -15.57
C ALA A 455 -30.29 8.28 -16.09
N THR A 456 -28.96 8.28 -16.31
CA THR A 456 -28.23 9.39 -16.93
C THR A 456 -28.74 9.70 -18.35
N GLY A 457 -28.85 8.69 -19.21
CA GLY A 457 -29.35 8.87 -20.58
C GLY A 457 -30.80 9.34 -20.61
N THR A 458 -31.63 8.87 -19.68
CA THR A 458 -33.03 9.33 -19.56
C THR A 458 -33.10 10.79 -19.12
N ALA A 459 -32.29 11.19 -18.14
CA ALA A 459 -32.17 12.59 -17.72
C ALA A 459 -31.66 13.47 -18.86
N HIS A 460 -30.59 13.03 -19.54
CA HIS A 460 -30.01 13.75 -20.66
C HIS A 460 -31.02 13.96 -21.79
N ASN A 461 -31.78 12.92 -22.14
CA ASN A 461 -32.88 12.99 -23.11
C ASN A 461 -33.99 13.97 -22.70
N ALA A 462 -34.32 14.05 -21.40
CA ALA A 462 -35.32 14.99 -20.89
C ALA A 462 -34.85 16.46 -20.88
N MET A 463 -33.52 16.68 -20.89
CA MET A 463 -32.91 18.02 -20.86
C MET A 463 -32.55 18.56 -22.24
N ARG A 464 -32.04 17.71 -23.14
CA ARG A 464 -31.49 18.15 -24.43
C ARG A 464 -32.59 18.69 -25.35
N ARG A 465 -32.37 19.88 -25.90
CA ARG A 465 -33.26 20.53 -26.88
C ARG A 465 -32.64 20.40 -28.26
N LEU A 466 -33.21 19.55 -29.11
CA LEU A 466 -32.64 19.33 -30.45
C LEU A 466 -33.13 20.37 -31.45
N GLU A 467 -34.40 20.82 -31.39
CA GLU A 467 -34.93 21.84 -32.30
C GLU A 467 -35.96 22.78 -31.63
N PRO A 468 -36.06 24.06 -32.04
CA PRO A 468 -37.08 25.00 -31.54
C PRO A 468 -38.53 24.52 -31.77
N GLU A 469 -38.78 23.79 -32.85
CA GLU A 469 -40.11 23.29 -33.22
C GLU A 469 -40.54 22.09 -32.35
N GLN A 470 -39.60 21.28 -31.87
CA GLN A 470 -39.87 20.19 -30.92
C GLN A 470 -40.26 20.70 -29.53
N ALA A 471 -39.82 21.91 -29.16
CA ALA A 471 -40.24 22.56 -27.92
C ALA A 471 -41.74 22.93 -27.92
N ALA A 472 -42.38 23.02 -29.10
CA ALA A 472 -43.79 23.40 -29.24
C ALA A 472 -44.77 22.20 -29.27
N VAL A 473 -44.28 20.96 -29.43
CA VAL A 473 -45.13 19.78 -29.75
C VAL A 473 -45.15 18.70 -28.65
N GLY A 474 -44.30 18.79 -27.62
CA GLY A 474 -44.17 17.72 -26.60
C GLY A 474 -44.80 18.04 -25.24
N ASN A 475 -45.78 17.24 -24.82
CA ASN A 475 -46.36 17.19 -23.47
C ASN A 475 -45.43 16.59 -22.39
N ASN A 476 -44.14 16.35 -22.67
CA ASN A 476 -43.16 16.04 -21.62
C ASN A 476 -42.51 17.35 -21.18
N ALA A 477 -42.81 17.79 -19.96
CA ALA A 477 -42.26 19.02 -19.38
C ALA A 477 -40.72 18.99 -19.42
N PHE A 478 -40.14 19.75 -20.35
CA PHE A 478 -38.69 19.91 -20.47
C PHE A 478 -38.12 20.44 -19.15
N ILE A 479 -37.08 19.79 -18.65
CA ILE A 479 -36.46 20.11 -17.36
C ILE A 479 -35.15 20.85 -17.54
N ASN A 480 -34.97 21.91 -16.77
CA ASN A 480 -33.77 22.74 -16.84
C ASN A 480 -32.67 22.26 -15.88
N TRP A 481 -33.06 21.54 -14.83
CA TRP A 481 -32.19 21.00 -13.79
C TRP A 481 -32.54 19.56 -13.51
N CYS A 482 -31.53 18.73 -13.32
CA CYS A 482 -31.67 17.34 -12.88
C CYS A 482 -30.71 17.00 -11.76
N LEU A 483 -31.13 16.05 -10.93
CA LEU A 483 -30.31 15.26 -10.04
C LEU A 483 -30.34 13.81 -10.55
N ILE A 484 -29.18 13.29 -10.90
CA ILE A 484 -29.01 11.90 -11.32
C ILE A 484 -28.32 11.17 -10.17
N ILE A 485 -28.82 10.01 -9.76
CA ILE A 485 -28.26 9.23 -8.65
C ILE A 485 -28.07 7.78 -9.11
N GLY A 486 -26.93 7.19 -8.81
CA GLY A 486 -26.74 5.74 -8.81
C GLY A 486 -26.51 5.27 -7.38
N THR A 487 -27.10 4.14 -6.99
CA THR A 487 -26.90 3.60 -5.64
C THR A 487 -26.91 2.07 -5.63
N ASN A 488 -26.10 1.48 -4.77
CA ASN A 488 -26.06 0.05 -4.50
C ASN A 488 -25.55 -0.26 -3.08
N ALA A 489 -26.12 -1.26 -2.43
CA ALA A 489 -25.65 -1.81 -1.15
C ALA A 489 -25.82 -3.33 -1.08
N LEU A 490 -24.94 -3.96 -0.32
CA LEU A 490 -24.86 -5.41 -0.14
C LEU A 490 -25.27 -5.74 1.30
N LEU A 491 -26.57 -6.00 1.51
CA LEU A 491 -27.14 -6.11 2.87
C LEU A 491 -27.55 -7.54 3.27
N GLY A 492 -27.50 -8.51 2.34
CA GLY A 492 -27.85 -9.89 2.67
C GLY A 492 -27.15 -10.97 1.82
N PRO A 493 -27.20 -12.24 2.26
CA PRO A 493 -26.47 -13.34 1.63
C PRO A 493 -27.12 -13.88 0.34
N PHE A 494 -28.41 -13.70 0.14
CA PHE A 494 -29.15 -14.38 -0.95
C PHE A 494 -28.72 -13.95 -2.35
N SER A 495 -28.41 -12.66 -2.52
CA SER A 495 -27.89 -12.13 -3.79
C SER A 495 -26.51 -12.71 -4.11
N TRP A 496 -25.67 -13.02 -3.11
CA TRP A 496 -24.38 -13.69 -3.30
C TRP A 496 -24.54 -15.15 -3.74
N ILE A 497 -25.48 -15.88 -3.12
CA ILE A 497 -25.82 -17.26 -3.52
C ILE A 497 -26.26 -17.29 -4.99
N GLY A 498 -27.14 -16.36 -5.37
CA GLY A 498 -27.66 -16.27 -6.75
C GLY A 498 -26.61 -15.97 -7.80
N LEU A 499 -25.54 -15.25 -7.46
CA LEU A 499 -24.45 -14.90 -8.38
C LEU A 499 -23.30 -15.93 -8.38
N CYS A 500 -23.05 -16.62 -7.27
CA CYS A 500 -22.08 -17.71 -7.21
C CYS A 500 -22.59 -18.98 -7.90
N GLY A 501 -23.90 -19.26 -7.84
CA GLY A 501 -24.51 -20.41 -8.53
C GLY A 501 -24.15 -20.53 -10.02
N PRO A 502 -24.26 -19.47 -10.83
CA PRO A 502 -23.81 -19.44 -12.23
C PRO A 502 -22.32 -19.08 -12.43
N HIS A 503 -21.50 -19.09 -11.36
CA HIS A 503 -20.08 -18.74 -11.38
C HIS A 503 -19.75 -17.34 -11.92
N MET A 504 -20.57 -16.34 -11.61
CA MET A 504 -20.34 -14.97 -12.09
C MET A 504 -19.30 -14.19 -11.27
N LEU A 505 -19.08 -14.59 -10.01
CA LEU A 505 -18.17 -13.88 -9.10
C LEU A 505 -16.75 -14.43 -9.17
N SER A 506 -15.77 -13.54 -9.04
CA SER A 506 -14.38 -13.94 -8.82
C SER A 506 -14.23 -14.60 -7.44
N PRO A 507 -13.58 -15.77 -7.33
CA PRO A 507 -13.28 -16.41 -6.05
C PRO A 507 -12.41 -15.53 -5.12
N THR A 508 -11.50 -14.74 -5.68
CA THR A 508 -10.66 -13.80 -4.91
C THR A 508 -11.39 -12.48 -4.63
N GLY A 509 -12.60 -12.32 -5.17
CA GLY A 509 -13.43 -11.13 -5.04
C GLY A 509 -12.75 -9.85 -5.53
N ARG A 510 -12.04 -9.93 -6.66
CA ARG A 510 -11.48 -8.76 -7.37
C ARG A 510 -12.04 -8.69 -8.79
N CYS A 511 -11.94 -7.53 -9.43
CA CYS A 511 -12.18 -7.41 -10.87
C CYS A 511 -10.81 -7.30 -11.56
N PHE A 512 -10.32 -8.39 -12.14
CA PHE A 512 -9.07 -8.45 -12.91
C PHE A 512 -9.28 -7.85 -14.31
N THR A 513 -9.70 -6.59 -14.35
CA THR A 513 -10.09 -5.92 -15.59
C THR A 513 -8.93 -5.88 -16.58
N PHE A 514 -9.15 -6.44 -17.77
CA PHE A 514 -8.20 -6.62 -18.86
C PHE A 514 -7.06 -7.60 -18.62
N ASP A 515 -6.92 -8.15 -17.41
CA ASP A 515 -5.80 -9.01 -17.04
C ASP A 515 -6.04 -10.49 -17.45
N GLY A 516 -4.96 -11.25 -17.65
CA GLY A 516 -4.98 -12.67 -17.96
C GLY A 516 -5.62 -13.53 -16.87
N HIS A 517 -5.72 -13.02 -15.64
CA HIS A 517 -6.39 -13.67 -14.51
C HIS A 517 -7.88 -13.33 -14.38
N ALA A 518 -8.47 -12.63 -15.36
CA ALA A 518 -9.91 -12.36 -15.45
C ALA A 518 -10.79 -13.63 -15.26
N ASP A 519 -11.38 -13.80 -14.07
CA ASP A 519 -12.11 -15.01 -13.67
C ASP A 519 -13.54 -14.76 -13.15
N GLY A 520 -14.02 -13.52 -13.26
CA GLY A 520 -15.31 -13.08 -12.73
C GLY A 520 -15.23 -11.66 -12.19
N PHE A 521 -16.36 -11.10 -11.76
CA PHE A 521 -16.37 -9.78 -11.12
C PHE A 521 -16.48 -9.88 -9.60
N SER A 522 -16.08 -8.81 -8.92
CA SER A 522 -16.33 -8.60 -7.49
C SER A 522 -17.50 -7.65 -7.27
N ARG A 523 -18.30 -7.85 -6.22
CA ARG A 523 -19.44 -6.96 -5.91
C ARG A 523 -18.97 -5.72 -5.16
N GLY A 524 -19.60 -4.58 -5.41
CA GLY A 524 -19.27 -3.30 -4.78
C GLY A 524 -20.49 -2.50 -4.36
N GLU A 525 -20.30 -1.63 -3.38
CA GLU A 525 -21.28 -0.70 -2.83
C GLU A 525 -20.96 0.74 -3.22
N GLY A 526 -21.98 1.58 -3.16
CA GLY A 526 -21.80 3.01 -3.13
C GLY A 526 -22.96 3.78 -3.72
N THR A 527 -22.93 5.08 -3.49
CA THR A 527 -23.90 6.04 -4.01
C THR A 527 -23.16 7.18 -4.68
N THR A 528 -23.55 7.54 -5.89
CA THR A 528 -23.04 8.74 -6.56
C THR A 528 -24.19 9.61 -7.02
N ALA A 529 -23.99 10.92 -7.05
CA ALA A 529 -24.96 11.84 -7.60
C ALA A 529 -24.29 12.91 -8.48
N VAL A 530 -25.02 13.33 -9.52
CA VAL A 530 -24.60 14.35 -10.48
C VAL A 530 -25.74 15.34 -10.65
N SER A 531 -25.44 16.65 -10.51
CA SER A 531 -26.38 17.70 -10.88
C SER A 531 -26.06 18.23 -12.28
N ALA A 532 -27.07 18.25 -13.14
CA ALA A 532 -26.96 18.77 -14.49
C ALA A 532 -27.91 19.95 -14.71
N LYS A 533 -27.52 20.89 -15.57
CA LYS A 533 -28.28 22.08 -15.95
C LYS A 533 -28.21 22.32 -17.46
N VAL A 534 -29.32 22.71 -18.07
CA VAL A 534 -29.27 23.27 -19.43
C VAL A 534 -28.70 24.68 -19.36
N THR A 535 -27.60 24.91 -20.07
CA THR A 535 -26.86 26.18 -20.06
C THR A 535 -26.57 26.64 -21.48
N ASP A 536 -26.20 27.91 -21.61
CA ASP A 536 -25.62 28.44 -22.84
C ASP A 536 -24.17 27.91 -23.01
N LYS A 537 -23.44 28.40 -24.02
CA LYS A 537 -22.15 27.82 -24.48
C LYS A 537 -21.02 27.84 -23.44
N GLU A 538 -20.91 28.90 -22.63
CA GLU A 538 -19.84 29.11 -21.64
C GLU A 538 -20.40 29.66 -20.32
N PRO A 539 -21.12 28.84 -19.52
CA PRO A 539 -21.65 29.26 -18.24
C PRO A 539 -20.56 29.28 -17.16
N SER A 540 -20.63 30.25 -16.24
CA SER A 540 -19.81 30.23 -15.03
C SER A 540 -20.15 29.00 -14.15
N GLY A 541 -19.13 28.35 -13.59
CA GLY A 541 -19.28 27.24 -12.65
C GLY A 541 -19.61 25.88 -13.26
N ARG A 542 -19.48 25.71 -14.59
CA ARG A 542 -19.60 24.39 -15.24
C ARG A 542 -18.37 23.54 -14.99
N LEU A 543 -18.59 22.30 -14.57
CA LEU A 543 -17.54 21.30 -14.41
C LEU A 543 -17.27 20.57 -15.73
N ALA A 544 -18.32 20.08 -16.39
CA ALA A 544 -18.23 19.33 -17.63
C ALA A 544 -19.49 19.48 -18.48
N VAL A 545 -19.48 18.93 -19.68
CA VAL A 545 -20.63 18.85 -20.59
C VAL A 545 -20.97 17.38 -20.82
N PHE A 546 -22.20 17.00 -20.54
CA PHE A 546 -22.77 15.79 -21.13
C PHE A 546 -22.93 16.06 -22.62
N CYS A 547 -22.27 15.26 -23.46
CA CYS A 547 -22.16 15.46 -24.91
C CYS A 547 -23.13 14.60 -25.70
N GLY A 548 -23.30 13.34 -25.29
CA GLY A 548 -24.17 12.39 -25.96
C GLY A 548 -24.40 11.20 -25.07
N THR A 549 -25.55 10.57 -25.24
CA THR A 549 -25.89 9.34 -24.52
C THR A 549 -26.56 8.36 -25.46
N CYS A 550 -26.38 7.07 -25.26
CA CYS A 550 -27.14 6.05 -25.99
C CYS A 550 -27.52 4.91 -25.06
N ILE A 551 -28.72 4.37 -25.27
CA ILE A 551 -29.24 3.19 -24.58
C ILE A 551 -29.79 2.25 -25.66
N ASN A 552 -29.37 0.99 -25.66
CA ASN A 552 -29.93 -0.04 -26.55
C ASN A 552 -29.99 -1.41 -25.85
N GLN A 553 -30.29 -2.47 -26.62
CA GLN A 553 -30.41 -3.82 -26.09
C GLN A 553 -29.78 -4.85 -27.04
N ASP A 554 -29.21 -5.91 -26.47
CA ASP A 554 -28.48 -6.98 -27.18
C ASP A 554 -29.38 -7.87 -28.08
N GLY A 555 -30.68 -7.86 -27.84
CA GLY A 555 -31.66 -8.73 -28.47
C GLY A 555 -31.45 -10.18 -28.07
N ARG A 556 -31.46 -11.07 -29.07
CA ARG A 556 -31.22 -12.50 -28.90
C ARG A 556 -29.72 -12.79 -29.06
N SER A 557 -28.94 -12.61 -28.00
CA SER A 557 -27.53 -13.02 -27.93
C SER A 557 -27.39 -14.53 -27.67
N ALA A 558 -26.16 -15.02 -27.48
CA ALA A 558 -25.86 -16.44 -27.32
C ALA A 558 -26.51 -17.07 -26.06
N SER A 559 -26.68 -16.27 -25.00
CA SER A 559 -27.45 -16.59 -23.81
C SER A 559 -27.97 -15.28 -23.20
N MET A 560 -28.96 -15.34 -22.31
CA MET A 560 -29.52 -14.15 -21.67
C MET A 560 -28.47 -13.27 -20.97
N THR A 561 -27.34 -13.85 -20.54
CA THR A 561 -26.26 -13.18 -19.82
C THR A 561 -25.01 -12.92 -20.67
N ALA A 562 -24.97 -13.40 -21.92
CA ALA A 562 -23.82 -13.23 -22.79
C ALA A 562 -23.85 -11.84 -23.47
N PRO A 563 -22.75 -11.06 -23.39
CA PRO A 563 -22.68 -9.75 -24.02
C PRO A 563 -22.65 -9.83 -25.55
N HIS A 564 -23.14 -8.80 -26.24
CA HIS A 564 -23.20 -8.74 -27.70
C HIS A 564 -22.39 -7.58 -28.30
N GLY A 565 -21.20 -7.88 -28.82
CA GLY A 565 -20.27 -6.90 -29.39
C GLY A 565 -20.86 -5.94 -30.44
N PRO A 566 -21.65 -6.41 -31.43
CA PRO A 566 -22.30 -5.52 -32.40
C PRO A 566 -23.26 -4.52 -31.75
N SER A 567 -24.05 -4.94 -30.75
CA SER A 567 -24.96 -4.03 -30.03
C SER A 567 -24.19 -2.99 -29.22
N GLN A 568 -23.04 -3.36 -28.64
CA GLN A 568 -22.16 -2.41 -27.97
C GLN A 568 -21.56 -1.39 -28.97
N GLN A 569 -21.16 -1.82 -30.17
CA GLN A 569 -20.72 -0.90 -31.24
C GLN A 569 -21.82 0.07 -31.66
N GLU A 570 -23.06 -0.42 -31.82
CA GLU A 570 -24.21 0.41 -32.14
C GLU A 570 -24.49 1.45 -31.04
N CYS A 571 -24.38 1.05 -29.77
CA CYS A 571 -24.53 1.95 -28.62
C CYS A 571 -23.45 3.06 -28.64
N LEU A 572 -22.19 2.68 -28.87
CA LEU A 572 -21.07 3.62 -29.04
C LEU A 572 -21.33 4.61 -30.18
N TRP A 573 -21.69 4.10 -31.36
CA TRP A 573 -22.02 4.95 -32.51
C TRP A 573 -23.22 5.86 -32.25
N GLY A 574 -24.24 5.38 -31.54
CA GLY A 574 -25.41 6.18 -31.17
C GLY A 574 -25.02 7.40 -30.33
N SER A 575 -24.17 7.19 -29.32
CA SER A 575 -23.71 8.26 -28.43
C SER A 575 -22.83 9.27 -29.18
N LEU A 576 -21.89 8.79 -30.01
CA LEU A 576 -21.02 9.67 -30.81
C LEU A 576 -21.79 10.49 -31.85
N ARG A 577 -22.79 9.89 -32.51
CA ARG A 577 -23.67 10.61 -33.44
C ARG A 577 -24.50 11.67 -32.72
N GLU A 578 -24.99 11.37 -31.53
CA GLU A 578 -25.71 12.35 -30.70
C GLU A 578 -24.80 13.50 -30.27
N ALA A 579 -23.55 13.19 -29.90
CA ALA A 579 -22.55 14.18 -29.50
C ALA A 579 -22.00 15.01 -30.67
N ASN A 580 -22.21 14.55 -31.91
CA ASN A 580 -21.53 15.06 -33.11
C ASN A 580 -20.00 15.10 -32.92
N VAL A 581 -19.45 14.04 -32.34
CA VAL A 581 -18.02 13.86 -32.04
C VAL A 581 -17.47 12.73 -32.89
N ILE A 582 -16.27 12.90 -33.46
CA ILE A 582 -15.59 11.83 -34.19
C ILE A 582 -14.91 10.86 -33.21
N PRO A 583 -14.87 9.55 -33.50
CA PRO A 583 -14.29 8.54 -32.59
C PRO A 583 -12.85 8.85 -32.11
N SER A 584 -12.03 9.46 -32.96
CA SER A 584 -10.63 9.80 -32.67
C SER A 584 -10.47 10.86 -31.57
N ASP A 585 -11.50 11.67 -31.32
CA ASP A 585 -11.47 12.73 -30.31
C ASP A 585 -11.69 12.19 -28.87
N ILE A 586 -12.29 11.00 -28.74
CA ILE A 586 -12.41 10.31 -27.45
C ILE A 586 -11.05 9.72 -27.08
N ARG A 587 -10.34 10.34 -26.13
CA ARG A 587 -9.02 9.88 -25.68
C ARG A 587 -9.07 8.95 -24.48
N ILE A 588 -10.19 8.94 -23.76
CA ILE A 588 -10.40 8.10 -22.58
C ILE A 588 -11.65 7.26 -22.77
N ALA A 589 -11.52 5.95 -22.56
CA ALA A 589 -12.63 5.03 -22.47
C ALA A 589 -12.63 4.36 -21.09
N GLU A 590 -13.59 4.75 -20.25
CA GLU A 590 -13.99 4.05 -19.04
C GLU A 590 -14.95 2.93 -19.45
N LEU A 591 -14.41 1.72 -19.59
CA LEU A 591 -15.14 0.54 -20.01
C LEU A 591 -16.00 -0.02 -18.88
N HIS A 592 -17.00 -0.81 -19.26
CA HIS A 592 -17.72 -1.66 -18.33
C HIS A 592 -16.75 -2.62 -17.61
N GLY A 593 -15.80 -3.25 -18.31
CA GLY A 593 -14.55 -3.78 -17.77
C GLY A 593 -14.71 -4.61 -16.49
N THR A 594 -15.50 -5.69 -16.55
CA THR A 594 -15.85 -6.48 -15.36
C THR A 594 -14.77 -7.45 -14.91
N GLY A 595 -13.68 -7.62 -15.68
CA GLY A 595 -12.65 -8.63 -15.36
C GLY A 595 -13.15 -10.04 -15.65
N THR A 596 -14.02 -10.19 -16.66
CA THR A 596 -14.53 -11.50 -17.07
C THR A 596 -13.77 -11.99 -18.30
N ALA A 597 -13.40 -13.28 -18.32
CA ALA A 597 -12.65 -13.89 -19.42
C ALA A 597 -13.30 -13.69 -20.80
N LEU A 598 -14.64 -13.64 -20.86
CA LEU A 598 -15.40 -13.45 -22.10
C LEU A 598 -15.78 -11.99 -22.36
N GLY A 599 -16.18 -11.25 -21.32
CA GLY A 599 -16.74 -9.91 -21.48
C GLY A 599 -15.70 -8.86 -21.87
N ASP A 600 -14.53 -8.89 -21.25
CA ASP A 600 -13.47 -7.92 -21.49
C ASP A 600 -12.97 -7.96 -22.96
N PRO A 601 -12.69 -9.14 -23.57
CA PRO A 601 -12.37 -9.23 -24.99
C PRO A 601 -13.47 -8.71 -25.92
N ILE A 602 -14.75 -9.00 -25.63
CA ILE A 602 -15.88 -8.56 -26.45
C ILE A 602 -16.02 -7.04 -26.42
N GLU A 603 -15.94 -6.45 -25.23
CA GLU A 603 -16.06 -5.00 -25.07
C GLU A 603 -14.88 -4.26 -25.70
N VAL A 604 -13.66 -4.74 -25.48
CA VAL A 604 -12.47 -4.16 -26.11
C VAL A 604 -12.56 -4.27 -27.63
N GLY A 605 -13.01 -5.41 -28.15
CA GLY A 605 -13.22 -5.62 -29.58
C GLY A 605 -14.29 -4.68 -30.15
N ALA A 606 -15.40 -4.49 -29.43
CA ALA A 606 -16.45 -3.55 -29.81
C ALA A 606 -15.94 -2.11 -29.85
N LEU A 607 -15.22 -1.67 -28.81
CA LEU A 607 -14.63 -0.34 -28.78
C LEU A 607 -13.64 -0.14 -29.93
N ARG A 608 -12.78 -1.13 -30.20
CA ARG A 608 -11.85 -1.10 -31.34
C ARG A 608 -12.58 -0.97 -32.67
N GLY A 609 -13.69 -1.67 -32.87
CA GLY A 609 -14.51 -1.59 -34.09
C GLY A 609 -15.00 -0.17 -34.41
N VAL A 610 -15.15 0.68 -33.39
CA VAL A 610 -15.55 2.09 -33.52
C VAL A 610 -14.34 3.03 -33.56
N MET A 611 -13.33 2.76 -32.75
CA MET A 611 -12.25 3.70 -32.41
C MET A 611 -10.94 3.50 -33.19
N LYS A 612 -10.90 2.57 -34.16
CA LYS A 612 -9.66 2.13 -34.83
C LYS A 612 -8.90 3.25 -35.56
N VAL A 613 -9.61 4.17 -36.21
CA VAL A 613 -9.02 5.23 -37.04
C VAL A 613 -8.67 6.43 -36.14
N ARG A 614 -7.39 6.55 -35.76
CA ARG A 614 -6.89 7.60 -34.88
C ARG A 614 -5.37 7.77 -34.95
N ASP A 615 -4.90 8.99 -34.66
CA ASP A 615 -3.47 9.34 -34.74
C ASP A 615 -2.68 9.08 -33.44
N GLY A 616 -3.36 8.87 -32.31
CA GLY A 616 -2.69 8.60 -31.04
C GLY A 616 -3.53 7.72 -30.10
N PRO A 617 -2.93 7.23 -29.00
CA PRO A 617 -3.53 6.18 -28.18
C PRO A 617 -4.86 6.61 -27.57
N ILE A 618 -5.77 5.65 -27.44
CA ILE A 618 -6.90 5.72 -26.51
C ILE A 618 -6.52 5.02 -25.21
N CYS A 619 -6.72 5.70 -24.09
CA CYS A 619 -6.55 5.13 -22.77
C CYS A 619 -7.81 4.33 -22.40
N LYS A 620 -7.65 3.03 -22.13
CA LYS A 620 -8.72 2.18 -21.63
C LYS A 620 -8.57 2.01 -20.13
N THR A 621 -9.67 2.20 -19.41
CA THR A 621 -9.67 2.05 -17.97
C THR A 621 -11.01 1.55 -17.44
N SER A 622 -11.05 1.06 -16.19
CA SER A 622 -12.29 0.81 -15.47
C SER A 622 -12.12 1.03 -13.96
N ALA A 623 -13.04 1.75 -13.34
CA ALA A 623 -13.11 1.96 -11.90
C ALA A 623 -13.31 0.63 -11.14
N LYS A 624 -13.83 -0.41 -11.82
CA LYS A 624 -14.11 -1.71 -11.18
C LYS A 624 -12.87 -2.41 -10.67
N SER A 625 -11.72 -2.16 -11.29
CA SER A 625 -10.43 -2.63 -10.79
C SER A 625 -10.09 -2.09 -9.39
N ASN A 626 -10.55 -0.87 -9.06
CA ASN A 626 -10.32 -0.22 -7.77
C ASN A 626 -11.46 -0.43 -6.76
N ILE A 627 -12.72 -0.31 -7.18
CA ILE A 627 -13.89 -0.24 -6.28
C ILE A 627 -14.86 -1.41 -6.41
N ALA A 628 -14.43 -2.50 -7.06
CA ALA A 628 -15.31 -3.59 -7.47
C ALA A 628 -16.41 -3.15 -8.43
N HIS A 629 -17.28 -4.08 -8.80
CA HIS A 629 -18.48 -3.78 -9.55
C HIS A 629 -19.57 -3.21 -8.64
N ALA A 630 -19.73 -1.88 -8.62
CA ALA A 630 -20.78 -1.17 -7.87
C ALA A 630 -22.22 -1.36 -8.43
N GLU A 631 -22.50 -2.47 -9.11
CA GLU A 631 -23.79 -2.90 -9.68
C GLU A 631 -24.60 -1.74 -10.30
N ALA A 632 -25.76 -1.39 -9.74
CA ALA A 632 -26.60 -0.30 -10.27
C ALA A 632 -25.93 1.08 -10.28
N ASN A 633 -24.94 1.32 -9.42
CA ASN A 633 -24.16 2.56 -9.35
C ASN A 633 -22.93 2.56 -10.27
N ALA A 634 -22.61 1.44 -10.93
CA ALA A 634 -21.36 1.30 -11.69
C ALA A 634 -21.17 2.36 -12.80
N GLY A 635 -22.23 2.74 -13.49
CA GLY A 635 -22.16 3.71 -14.58
C GLY A 635 -21.82 5.13 -14.13
N THR A 636 -22.49 5.59 -13.07
CA THR A 636 -22.29 6.93 -12.48
C THR A 636 -20.99 7.03 -11.68
N ALA A 637 -20.51 5.94 -11.06
CA ALA A 637 -19.15 5.88 -10.52
C ALA A 637 -18.11 6.07 -11.63
N GLY A 638 -18.31 5.42 -12.78
CA GLY A 638 -17.50 5.64 -13.99
C GLY A 638 -17.60 7.07 -14.54
N LEU A 639 -18.78 7.71 -14.48
CA LEU A 639 -18.95 9.12 -14.86
C LEU A 639 -18.13 10.06 -13.98
N VAL A 640 -18.18 9.86 -12.66
CA VAL A 640 -17.37 10.66 -11.71
C VAL A 640 -15.89 10.48 -12.03
N LYS A 641 -15.43 9.24 -12.26
CA LYS A 641 -14.04 8.97 -12.66
C LYS A 641 -13.67 9.66 -13.99
N CYS A 642 -14.50 9.55 -15.02
CA CYS A 642 -14.30 10.24 -16.31
C CYS A 642 -14.16 11.74 -16.15
N PHE A 643 -15.02 12.36 -15.34
CA PHE A 643 -14.90 13.77 -15.05
C PHE A 643 -13.55 14.09 -14.38
N MET A 644 -13.18 13.36 -13.33
CA MET A 644 -11.92 13.62 -12.62
C MET A 644 -10.71 13.44 -13.54
N MET A 645 -10.72 12.44 -14.41
CA MET A 645 -9.67 12.25 -15.43
C MET A 645 -9.53 13.45 -16.37
N LEU A 646 -10.66 13.95 -16.89
CA LEU A 646 -10.66 15.13 -17.76
C LEU A 646 -10.30 16.41 -17.01
N MET A 647 -10.75 16.55 -15.76
CA MET A 647 -10.44 17.70 -14.90
C MET A 647 -8.95 17.80 -14.60
N HIS A 648 -8.29 16.66 -14.41
CA HIS A 648 -6.87 16.55 -14.10
C HIS A 648 -5.96 16.35 -15.32
N GLY A 649 -6.52 16.10 -16.50
CA GLY A 649 -5.77 15.80 -17.73
C GLY A 649 -4.98 14.49 -17.65
N CYS A 650 -5.40 13.55 -16.78
CA CYS A 650 -4.67 12.31 -16.52
C CYS A 650 -5.61 11.11 -16.42
N VAL A 651 -5.09 9.90 -16.68
CA VAL A 651 -5.82 8.63 -16.52
C VAL A 651 -5.14 7.80 -15.43
N PRO A 652 -5.84 7.42 -14.34
CA PRO A 652 -5.30 6.61 -13.27
C PRO A 652 -5.05 5.17 -13.73
N PRO A 653 -4.19 4.42 -13.02
CA PRO A 653 -3.88 3.05 -13.36
C PRO A 653 -5.10 2.11 -13.24
N ASN A 654 -5.13 1.07 -14.07
CA ASN A 654 -5.97 -0.11 -13.86
C ASN A 654 -5.27 -1.03 -12.87
N VAL A 655 -5.86 -1.18 -11.69
CA VAL A 655 -5.30 -2.07 -10.67
C VAL A 655 -5.49 -3.52 -11.13
N HIS A 656 -4.62 -4.44 -10.72
CA HIS A 656 -4.59 -5.85 -11.15
C HIS A 656 -4.10 -6.16 -12.55
N LEU A 657 -3.83 -5.15 -13.38
CA LEU A 657 -3.31 -5.39 -14.70
C LEU A 657 -1.81 -5.70 -14.64
N VAL A 658 -1.46 -6.99 -14.62
CA VAL A 658 -0.10 -7.51 -14.63
C VAL A 658 0.28 -8.02 -16.02
N ALA A 659 -0.63 -8.78 -16.65
CA ALA A 659 -0.47 -9.31 -17.99
C ALA A 659 -1.79 -9.19 -18.75
N LEU A 660 -1.77 -8.54 -19.91
CA LEU A 660 -2.99 -8.37 -20.70
C LEU A 660 -3.58 -9.73 -21.07
N ASN A 661 -4.91 -9.86 -20.93
CA ASN A 661 -5.65 -11.05 -21.33
C ASN A 661 -5.34 -11.40 -22.80
N PRO A 662 -4.86 -12.62 -23.10
CA PRO A 662 -4.41 -12.99 -24.44
C PRO A 662 -5.52 -13.00 -25.49
N HIS A 663 -6.79 -12.99 -25.06
CA HIS A 663 -7.95 -12.89 -25.96
C HIS A 663 -8.29 -11.45 -26.35
N ILE A 664 -7.65 -10.44 -25.74
CA ILE A 664 -7.82 -9.04 -26.10
C ILE A 664 -6.97 -8.71 -27.34
N ASP A 665 -7.65 -8.37 -28.45
CA ASP A 665 -6.98 -7.86 -29.65
C ASP A 665 -6.65 -6.36 -29.49
N ALA A 666 -5.45 -6.08 -28.98
CA ALA A 666 -4.88 -4.74 -28.91
C ALA A 666 -4.16 -4.31 -30.20
N ASN A 667 -4.07 -5.18 -31.21
CA ASN A 667 -3.24 -4.94 -32.39
C ASN A 667 -3.93 -4.06 -33.44
N GLY A 668 -3.12 -3.33 -34.20
CA GLY A 668 -3.55 -2.60 -35.39
C GLY A 668 -4.30 -1.29 -35.11
N TYR A 669 -4.16 -0.72 -33.90
CA TYR A 669 -4.46 0.70 -33.63
C TYR A 669 -3.78 1.20 -32.33
N PRO A 670 -3.51 2.51 -32.19
CA PRO A 670 -2.93 3.06 -30.96
C PRO A 670 -3.87 2.90 -29.74
N VAL A 671 -3.41 2.17 -28.72
CA VAL A 671 -4.17 1.92 -27.49
C VAL A 671 -3.23 1.80 -26.30
N GLN A 672 -3.69 2.25 -25.13
CA GLN A 672 -2.99 2.12 -23.86
C GLN A 672 -3.89 1.50 -22.80
N PHE A 673 -3.33 0.59 -22.03
CA PHE A 673 -3.89 0.07 -20.79
C PHE A 673 -2.88 0.43 -19.70
N GLY A 674 -3.14 1.51 -18.97
CA GLY A 674 -2.18 2.01 -17.98
C GLY A 674 -2.20 1.19 -16.71
N ASP A 675 -1.03 0.74 -16.25
CA ASP A 675 -0.72 0.26 -14.90
C ASP A 675 -0.11 1.38 -14.03
N SER A 676 0.21 2.53 -14.63
CA SER A 676 0.60 3.78 -13.98
C SER A 676 -0.28 4.95 -14.43
N LEU A 677 -0.14 6.10 -13.76
CA LEU A 677 -0.78 7.35 -14.17
C LEU A 677 -0.31 7.77 -15.58
N ILE A 678 -1.26 8.08 -16.48
CA ILE A 678 -0.98 8.53 -17.84
C ILE A 678 -1.39 9.99 -17.99
N ASP A 679 -0.47 10.85 -18.44
CA ASP A 679 -0.77 12.22 -18.85
C ASP A 679 -1.35 12.24 -20.28
N LEU A 680 -2.49 12.92 -20.47
CA LEU A 680 -3.23 12.92 -21.73
C LEU A 680 -2.66 13.80 -22.82
N GLY A 681 -1.71 14.70 -22.53
CA GLY A 681 -1.17 15.53 -23.62
C GLY A 681 -1.98 16.79 -23.93
N THR A 682 -3.16 16.97 -23.33
CA THR A 682 -4.12 18.02 -23.69
C THR A 682 -4.71 18.68 -22.45
N ASN A 683 -5.22 19.90 -22.59
CA ASN A 683 -5.89 20.65 -21.53
C ASN A 683 -7.41 20.79 -21.75
N SER A 684 -7.95 20.07 -22.73
CA SER A 684 -9.35 19.68 -22.84
C SER A 684 -9.44 18.31 -23.50
N GLY A 685 -10.57 17.63 -23.33
CA GLY A 685 -10.74 16.33 -23.94
C GLY A 685 -12.12 15.76 -23.80
N TYR A 686 -12.35 14.66 -24.52
CA TYR A 686 -13.53 13.84 -24.36
C TYR A 686 -13.20 12.52 -23.67
N ALA A 687 -14.08 12.13 -22.77
CA ALA A 687 -14.06 10.84 -22.11
C ALA A 687 -15.39 10.12 -22.34
N GLY A 688 -15.28 8.81 -22.44
CA GLY A 688 -16.41 7.95 -22.70
C GLY A 688 -16.61 6.90 -21.62
N VAL A 689 -17.78 6.84 -21.00
CA VAL A 689 -18.14 5.75 -20.09
C VAL A 689 -19.17 4.81 -20.70
N SER A 690 -18.93 3.51 -20.56
CA SER A 690 -19.84 2.40 -20.93
C SER A 690 -20.34 1.65 -19.69
N SER A 691 -21.60 1.22 -19.70
CA SER A 691 -22.09 0.23 -18.72
C SER A 691 -23.11 -0.70 -19.35
N PHE A 692 -22.88 -2.01 -19.20
CA PHE A 692 -23.67 -3.06 -19.85
C PHE A 692 -24.32 -3.95 -18.79
N GLY A 693 -25.64 -3.95 -18.74
CA GLY A 693 -26.40 -4.82 -17.84
C GLY A 693 -26.31 -6.26 -18.29
N PHE A 694 -26.17 -7.20 -17.35
CA PHE A 694 -26.12 -8.63 -17.69
C PHE A 694 -27.39 -9.11 -18.42
N GLY A 695 -28.53 -8.41 -18.30
CA GLY A 695 -29.75 -8.67 -19.09
C GLY A 695 -29.70 -8.14 -20.53
N GLY A 696 -28.56 -7.63 -20.98
CA GLY A 696 -28.32 -7.16 -22.34
C GLY A 696 -28.71 -5.71 -22.61
N THR A 697 -29.10 -4.92 -21.60
CA THR A 697 -29.30 -3.47 -21.78
C THR A 697 -27.95 -2.76 -21.74
N ASN A 698 -27.60 -2.05 -22.81
CA ASN A 698 -26.36 -1.29 -22.85
C ASN A 698 -26.64 0.20 -22.70
N ALA A 699 -25.74 0.89 -22.01
CA ALA A 699 -25.74 2.34 -21.93
C ALA A 699 -24.35 2.93 -22.16
N ARG A 700 -24.31 4.10 -22.76
CA ARG A 700 -23.11 4.88 -23.05
C ARG A 700 -23.37 6.36 -22.76
N ALA A 701 -22.40 7.05 -22.17
CA ALA A 701 -22.44 8.51 -22.02
C ALA A 701 -21.07 9.14 -22.31
N ASP A 702 -21.06 10.17 -23.15
CA ASP A 702 -19.87 10.94 -23.52
C ASP A 702 -19.82 12.28 -22.77
N LEU A 703 -18.62 12.61 -22.30
CA LEU A 703 -18.33 13.80 -21.52
C LEU A 703 -17.24 14.62 -22.19
N TRP A 704 -17.33 15.93 -22.02
CA TRP A 704 -16.26 16.87 -22.34
C TRP A 704 -15.97 17.74 -21.12
N ALA A 705 -14.70 18.02 -20.86
CA ALA A 705 -14.31 19.02 -19.87
C ALA A 705 -12.98 19.68 -20.26
N ARG A 706 -12.71 20.83 -19.65
CA ARG A 706 -11.38 21.43 -19.61
C ARG A 706 -10.62 20.90 -18.42
N VAL A 707 -9.31 20.75 -18.59
CA VAL A 707 -8.39 20.57 -17.48
C VAL A 707 -8.44 21.86 -16.66
N SER A 708 -8.63 21.71 -15.36
CA SER A 708 -8.68 22.83 -14.40
C SER A 708 -7.76 22.62 -13.19
N VAL A 709 -7.12 21.45 -13.13
CA VAL A 709 -6.15 21.04 -12.11
C VAL A 709 -5.19 20.03 -12.74
N GLY A 710 -4.01 19.82 -12.15
CA GLY A 710 -3.04 18.82 -12.64
C GLY A 710 -1.83 19.43 -13.38
N PRO A 711 -0.97 18.60 -13.97
CA PRO A 711 0.38 18.98 -14.41
C PRO A 711 0.42 20.05 -15.51
N ARG A 712 -0.72 20.35 -16.16
CA ARG A 712 -0.84 21.27 -17.30
C ARG A 712 -1.59 22.57 -17.02
N GLU A 713 -2.16 22.72 -15.82
CA GLU A 713 -2.80 23.93 -15.30
C GLU A 713 -2.43 24.08 -13.81
N ALA A 714 -1.15 23.95 -13.45
CA ALA A 714 -0.72 24.07 -12.07
C ALA A 714 -0.79 25.55 -11.61
N ASN A 715 -2.00 26.06 -11.37
CA ASN A 715 -2.22 26.78 -10.12
C ASN A 715 -1.86 25.78 -9.03
N THR A 716 -0.67 26.01 -8.47
CA THR A 716 -0.05 25.32 -7.35
C THR A 716 -1.10 24.64 -6.48
N MET A 717 -1.26 23.32 -6.64
CA MET A 717 -1.70 22.53 -5.51
C MET A 717 -0.67 22.84 -4.43
N ASP A 718 -1.11 23.53 -3.39
CA ASP A 718 -0.25 23.89 -2.28
C ASP A 718 0.06 22.57 -1.55
N TRP A 719 1.10 21.89 -2.01
CA TRP A 719 1.60 20.65 -1.40
C TRP A 719 1.92 20.85 0.08
N ASN A 720 2.08 22.12 0.53
CA ASN A 720 2.15 22.48 1.94
C ASN A 720 0.81 22.31 2.69
N LYS A 721 -0.26 21.83 2.07
CA LYS A 721 -1.55 21.48 2.71
C LYS A 721 -1.81 19.96 2.76
N LEU A 722 -0.91 19.14 2.22
CA LEU A 722 -0.89 17.69 2.44
C LEU A 722 -0.02 17.40 3.68
N ASP A 723 -0.58 16.79 4.73
CA ASP A 723 0.17 16.53 5.96
C ASP A 723 1.05 15.26 5.86
N TYR A 724 0.49 14.15 5.34
CA TYR A 724 1.17 12.86 5.16
C TYR A 724 0.31 11.90 4.33
N ILE A 725 0.93 10.97 3.60
CA ILE A 725 0.28 9.78 3.03
C ILE A 725 0.72 8.60 3.90
N ILE A 726 -0.19 7.78 4.45
CA ILE A 726 0.19 6.71 5.40
C ILE A 726 -0.07 5.29 4.89
N VAL A 727 0.89 4.39 5.14
CA VAL A 727 0.82 2.95 4.88
C VAL A 727 1.26 2.15 6.12
N ARG A 728 1.03 0.83 6.14
CA ARG A 728 1.35 -0.04 7.29
C ARG A 728 2.52 -0.95 6.95
N CYS A 729 3.58 -0.95 7.75
CA CYS A 729 4.77 -1.77 7.49
C CYS A 729 4.44 -3.27 7.66
N PRO A 730 4.64 -4.13 6.65
CA PRO A 730 4.22 -5.54 6.70
C PRO A 730 5.09 -6.44 7.60
N ARG A 731 6.19 -5.90 8.15
CA ARG A 731 7.12 -6.66 9.02
C ARG A 731 7.08 -6.22 10.50
N CYS A 732 6.70 -4.98 10.80
CA CYS A 732 6.57 -4.48 12.18
C CYS A 732 5.20 -3.90 12.54
N MET A 733 4.26 -3.85 11.57
CA MET A 733 2.86 -3.42 11.71
C MET A 733 2.61 -1.97 12.19
N GLY A 734 3.65 -1.13 12.25
CA GLY A 734 3.56 0.31 12.55
C GLY A 734 3.11 1.16 11.35
N TRP A 735 2.54 2.34 11.64
CA TRP A 735 2.18 3.35 10.63
C TRP A 735 3.44 4.02 10.08
N MET A 736 3.53 4.19 8.77
CA MET A 736 4.65 4.88 8.12
C MET A 736 4.14 5.84 7.05
N GLU A 737 4.89 6.92 6.82
CA GLU A 737 4.64 7.87 5.75
C GLU A 737 5.11 7.26 4.41
N HIS A 738 4.27 7.34 3.38
CA HIS A 738 4.39 6.62 2.12
C HIS A 738 5.46 7.18 1.20
N VAL A 739 5.77 8.48 1.32
CA VAL A 739 6.73 9.16 0.45
C VAL A 739 8.16 8.93 0.93
N CYS A 740 8.40 8.85 2.24
CA CYS A 740 9.75 8.72 2.82
C CYS A 740 10.01 7.44 3.66
N GLY A 741 9.00 6.60 3.91
CA GLY A 741 9.15 5.37 4.71
C GLY A 741 9.37 5.59 6.21
N ALA A 742 9.29 6.84 6.69
CA ALA A 742 9.48 7.22 8.08
C ALA A 742 8.31 6.73 8.95
N MET A 743 8.61 6.24 10.16
CA MET A 743 7.60 5.75 11.09
C MET A 743 6.79 6.91 11.69
N MET A 744 5.47 6.79 11.70
CA MET A 744 4.56 7.74 12.34
C MET A 744 4.14 7.23 13.73
N PRO A 745 4.03 8.11 14.76
CA PRO A 745 3.59 7.69 16.10
C PRO A 745 2.18 7.09 16.07
N SER A 746 1.92 6.14 16.96
CA SER A 746 0.73 5.26 16.97
C SER A 746 -0.62 5.97 17.14
N ARG A 747 -0.63 7.28 17.44
CA ARG A 747 -1.76 8.20 17.31
C ARG A 747 -1.24 9.56 16.85
N PRO A 748 -1.70 10.12 15.72
CA PRO A 748 -1.47 11.53 15.46
C PRO A 748 -2.28 12.33 16.49
N THR A 749 -1.60 13.17 17.28
CA THR A 749 -2.24 14.23 18.06
C THR A 749 -3.05 15.13 17.11
N LYS A 750 -4.11 15.75 17.65
CA LYS A 750 -5.23 16.44 16.95
C LYS A 750 -4.93 17.00 15.55
N PRO A 751 -5.86 16.87 14.58
CA PRO A 751 -5.70 17.41 13.24
C PRO A 751 -5.41 18.91 13.27
N VAL A 752 -4.45 19.35 12.45
CA VAL A 752 -4.25 20.77 12.16
C VAL A 752 -5.42 21.21 11.29
N ALA A 753 -6.17 22.23 11.74
CA ALA A 753 -7.34 22.72 11.01
C ALA A 753 -6.95 23.17 9.59
N GLY A 754 -7.59 22.58 8.56
CA GLY A 754 -7.42 22.98 7.16
C GLY A 754 -6.53 22.09 6.27
N ARG A 755 -6.14 20.89 6.72
CA ARG A 755 -5.39 19.89 5.92
C ARG A 755 -6.16 18.57 5.75
N TYR A 756 -5.90 17.83 4.66
CA TYR A 756 -6.65 16.62 4.26
C TYR A 756 -5.95 15.32 4.69
N LYS A 757 -6.72 14.27 5.03
CA LYS A 757 -6.25 12.92 5.38
C LYS A 757 -6.69 11.90 4.33
N ALA A 758 -5.79 11.02 3.88
CA ALA A 758 -6.11 9.90 2.99
C ALA A 758 -5.49 8.58 3.54
N ASN A 759 -6.26 7.50 3.52
CA ASN A 759 -5.81 6.14 3.83
C ASN A 759 -5.92 5.30 2.54
N MET A 760 -4.99 4.37 2.33
CA MET A 760 -4.90 3.52 1.12
C MET A 760 -4.63 2.04 1.48
N ILE A 761 -5.15 1.08 0.70
CA ILE A 761 -4.82 -0.37 0.72
C ILE A 761 -4.82 -0.96 -0.72
N ARG A 762 -3.73 -1.61 -1.19
CA ARG A 762 -3.60 -2.87 -2.01
C ARG A 762 -2.12 -3.15 -2.39
N ASP A 763 -1.61 -4.36 -2.75
CA ASP A 763 -2.09 -5.78 -2.68
C ASP A 763 -0.98 -6.86 -2.68
N GLU A 764 -1.45 -8.07 -2.34
CA GLU A 764 -0.96 -9.44 -2.29
C GLU A 764 0.47 -9.84 -2.71
N PHE A 765 1.09 -9.43 -3.82
CA PHE A 765 2.41 -10.00 -4.21
C PHE A 765 3.31 -9.15 -5.16
N ASP A 766 3.56 -7.85 -4.91
CA ASP A 766 4.88 -7.29 -5.30
C ASP A 766 5.38 -6.05 -4.51
N ASN A 767 6.71 -5.87 -4.56
CA ASN A 767 7.63 -5.16 -3.65
C ASN A 767 7.59 -3.61 -3.74
N TYR A 768 7.72 -2.83 -2.65
CA TYR A 768 9.01 -2.52 -2.00
C TYR A 768 8.95 -2.19 -0.50
N ASP A 769 10.04 -2.60 0.15
CA ASP A 769 10.74 -2.11 1.34
C ASP A 769 9.95 -1.64 2.56
N TYR A 770 10.11 -2.45 3.60
CA TYR A 770 9.72 -2.26 4.97
C TYR A 770 10.05 -0.86 5.54
N CYS A 771 9.42 -0.46 6.65
CA CYS A 771 9.84 0.76 7.36
C CYS A 771 11.35 0.75 7.66
N SER A 772 11.94 1.94 7.88
CA SER A 772 13.37 2.26 8.06
C SER A 772 14.21 1.37 9.00
N LEU A 773 13.60 0.37 9.62
CA LEU A 773 14.11 -0.47 10.67
C LEU A 773 14.10 -1.97 10.31
N CYS A 774 13.54 -2.32 9.17
CA CYS A 774 13.60 -3.66 8.57
C CYS A 774 14.53 -3.69 7.33
N TYR A 775 15.02 -2.51 6.96
CA TYR A 775 16.11 -2.23 6.06
C TYR A 775 17.46 -2.29 6.83
N LYS A 776 18.52 -2.85 6.22
CA LYS A 776 19.88 -2.98 6.80
C LYS A 776 20.96 -2.18 6.01
N GLY A 777 20.57 -1.23 5.18
CA GLY A 777 21.47 -0.25 4.52
C GLY A 777 21.16 1.19 4.99
N PRO A 778 21.90 2.23 4.57
CA PRO A 778 21.64 3.60 4.99
C PRO A 778 20.75 4.37 3.99
N TYR A 779 19.73 5.07 4.48
CA TYR A 779 19.21 6.27 3.83
C TYR A 779 19.04 7.38 4.88
N GLN A 780 19.75 8.49 4.67
CA GLN A 780 19.42 9.80 5.20
C GLN A 780 18.69 10.58 4.10
N TYR A 781 17.50 11.12 4.38
CA TYR A 781 17.16 12.49 3.95
C TYR A 781 16.01 13.06 4.76
N GLY A 782 16.19 14.32 5.13
CA GLY A 782 15.53 15.07 6.19
C GLY A 782 16.63 15.80 6.93
N VAL A 783 16.60 17.14 6.93
CA VAL A 783 17.48 17.92 7.80
C VAL A 783 17.29 17.37 9.22
N PRO A 784 18.35 17.09 9.99
CA PRO A 784 18.18 16.85 11.42
C PRO A 784 17.26 17.94 11.95
N PRO A 785 16.28 17.63 12.83
CA PRO A 785 15.47 18.68 13.43
C PRO A 785 16.43 19.79 13.86
N ASP A 786 16.13 21.04 13.47
CA ASP A 786 16.94 22.18 13.87
C ASP A 786 17.24 21.99 15.36
N GLU A 787 18.53 21.80 15.69
CA GLU A 787 18.99 21.50 17.05
C GLU A 787 18.55 22.61 18.02
N SER A 788 18.09 23.75 17.49
CA SER A 788 17.41 24.81 18.21
C SER A 788 16.07 24.40 18.87
N SER A 789 15.48 23.27 18.49
CA SER A 789 14.16 22.79 18.97
C SER A 789 14.24 21.60 19.94
N ILE A 790 15.42 20.99 20.13
CA ILE A 790 15.65 19.95 21.14
C ILE A 790 16.10 20.66 22.43
N PRO A 791 15.37 20.53 23.55
CA PRO A 791 15.87 21.09 24.80
C PRO A 791 17.13 20.31 25.23
N SER A 792 18.24 21.03 25.36
CA SER A 792 19.56 20.75 25.98
C SER A 792 20.33 19.43 25.75
N GLY A 793 19.73 18.38 25.20
CA GLY A 793 20.40 17.13 24.82
C GLY A 793 20.69 16.16 25.98
N ARG A 794 20.14 16.38 27.18
CA ARG A 794 20.42 15.54 28.36
C ARG A 794 19.54 14.29 28.39
N MET A 795 20.18 13.13 28.55
CA MET A 795 19.51 11.85 28.66
C MET A 795 19.25 11.48 30.12
N PHE A 796 18.07 10.97 30.39
CA PHE A 796 17.69 10.42 31.68
C PHE A 796 17.25 8.96 31.53
N ILE A 797 17.47 8.15 32.56
CA ILE A 797 16.96 6.80 32.66
C ILE A 797 16.06 6.69 33.89
N ALA A 798 14.97 5.94 33.75
CA ALA A 798 14.08 5.57 34.84
C ALA A 798 13.81 4.08 34.76
N GLY A 799 13.69 3.42 35.91
CA GLY A 799 13.46 1.99 35.93
C GLY A 799 12.80 1.54 37.22
N THR A 800 12.56 0.23 37.30
CA THR A 800 11.86 -0.35 38.44
C THR A 800 12.69 -0.36 39.70
N TRP A 801 14.02 -0.25 39.60
CA TRP A 801 14.96 -0.19 40.71
C TRP A 801 14.72 0.95 41.69
N ASP A 802 13.91 1.94 41.34
CA ASP A 802 13.43 2.98 42.24
C ASP A 802 11.91 3.23 42.13
N ALA A 803 11.16 2.22 41.70
CA ALA A 803 9.73 2.32 41.41
C ALA A 803 9.37 3.45 40.42
N TRP A 804 10.23 3.70 39.43
CA TRP A 804 10.08 4.79 38.46
C TRP A 804 10.05 6.20 39.08
N SER A 805 10.45 6.33 40.35
CA SER A 805 10.28 7.56 41.12
C SER A 805 11.33 8.62 40.82
N SER A 806 12.53 8.21 40.39
CA SER A 806 13.60 9.13 40.02
C SER A 806 14.00 8.94 38.55
N LYS A 807 14.35 10.06 37.92
CA LYS A 807 14.86 10.11 36.55
C LYS A 807 16.33 10.52 36.67
N GLN A 808 17.22 9.57 36.43
CA GLN A 808 18.65 9.72 36.67
C GLN A 808 19.33 10.19 35.40
N GLU A 809 20.14 11.24 35.47
CA GLU A 809 20.88 11.74 34.31
C GLU A 809 21.97 10.74 33.94
N VAL A 810 22.01 10.36 32.66
CA VAL A 810 22.97 9.40 32.12
C VAL A 810 24.14 10.16 31.53
N GLN A 811 25.37 9.68 31.72
CA GLN A 811 26.56 10.34 31.17
C GLN A 811 26.88 9.82 29.77
N GLN A 812 27.28 10.73 28.88
CA GLN A 812 27.74 10.39 27.53
C GLN A 812 29.27 10.35 27.50
N ASP A 813 29.84 9.30 26.92
CA ASP A 813 31.27 9.21 26.66
C ASP A 813 31.67 9.97 25.36
N PRO A 814 32.99 10.15 25.09
CA PRO A 814 33.46 10.82 23.88
C PRO A 814 33.08 10.12 22.56
N ASN A 815 32.68 8.85 22.61
CA ASN A 815 32.23 8.07 21.46
C ASN A 815 30.71 8.16 21.25
N GLY A 816 30.01 8.92 22.10
CA GLY A 816 28.58 9.15 22.01
C GLY A 816 27.72 8.11 22.72
N VAL A 817 28.32 7.16 23.44
CA VAL A 817 27.63 6.09 24.20
C VAL A 817 27.15 6.65 25.53
N TRP A 818 25.91 6.33 25.90
CA TRP A 818 25.36 6.70 27.19
C TRP A 818 25.51 5.55 28.18
N HIS A 819 26.13 5.83 29.33
CA HIS A 819 26.48 4.85 30.34
C HIS A 819 25.62 5.03 31.59
N HIS A 820 24.85 4.00 31.92
CA HIS A 820 24.17 3.91 33.21
C HIS A 820 24.62 2.66 33.96
N PHE A 821 24.93 2.83 35.23
CA PHE A 821 25.26 1.71 36.10
C PHE A 821 24.11 1.49 37.08
N GLN A 822 23.68 0.25 37.20
CA GLN A 822 22.58 -0.10 38.08
C GLN A 822 22.90 -1.40 38.83
N ARG A 823 22.61 -1.43 40.14
CA ARG A 823 22.64 -2.68 40.91
C ARG A 823 21.28 -3.36 40.83
N LEU A 824 21.30 -4.68 40.61
CA LEU A 824 20.08 -5.50 40.63
C LEU A 824 19.43 -5.50 42.02
N GLY A 825 18.12 -5.30 42.06
CA GLY A 825 17.31 -5.47 43.27
C GLY A 825 17.13 -6.93 43.67
N GLU A 826 16.43 -7.15 44.78
CA GLU A 826 16.19 -8.48 45.37
C GLU A 826 15.41 -9.45 44.47
N THR A 827 14.71 -8.95 43.45
CA THR A 827 13.97 -9.75 42.45
C THR A 827 14.84 -10.24 41.30
N ARG A 828 16.03 -9.64 41.09
CA ARG A 828 16.88 -9.82 39.89
C ARG A 828 16.15 -9.54 38.57
N MET A 829 15.06 -8.78 38.63
CA MET A 829 14.29 -8.37 37.46
C MET A 829 14.09 -6.86 37.47
N GLU A 830 14.58 -6.20 36.43
CA GLU A 830 14.44 -4.76 36.30
C GLU A 830 13.87 -4.39 34.93
N GLN A 831 12.86 -3.54 34.92
CA GLN A 831 12.41 -2.87 33.70
C GLN A 831 12.92 -1.43 33.68
N PHE A 832 13.23 -0.91 32.51
CA PHE A 832 13.70 0.46 32.40
C PHE A 832 13.40 1.11 31.06
N ARG A 833 13.57 2.43 31.02
CA ARG A 833 13.46 3.24 29.81
C ARG A 833 14.36 4.48 29.88
N PHE A 834 14.77 4.97 28.72
CA PHE A 834 15.46 6.24 28.58
C PHE A 834 14.49 7.35 28.22
N MET A 835 14.83 8.62 28.47
CA MET A 835 14.03 9.78 28.08
C MET A 835 14.85 11.06 28.02
N LEU A 836 14.42 12.02 27.20
CA LEU A 836 15.03 13.35 27.17
C LEU A 836 14.40 14.27 28.21
N GLU A 837 15.23 15.08 28.87
CA GLU A 837 14.79 16.22 29.69
C GLU A 837 13.76 15.85 30.78
N GLN A 838 13.87 14.64 31.34
CA GLN A 838 12.94 14.07 32.32
C GLN A 838 11.47 14.03 31.86
N ASN A 839 11.20 14.07 30.56
CA ASN A 839 9.86 14.15 30.01
C ASN A 839 9.44 12.81 29.39
N ASP A 840 8.38 12.21 29.94
CA ASP A 840 7.85 10.92 29.46
C ASP A 840 7.23 11.00 28.05
N ASN A 841 6.97 12.22 27.56
CA ASN A 841 6.57 12.44 26.17
C ASN A 841 7.73 12.42 25.17
N PHE A 842 8.96 12.32 25.67
CA PHE A 842 10.19 12.16 24.91
C PHE A 842 10.97 10.94 25.42
N ALA A 843 10.25 9.86 25.74
CA ALA A 843 10.82 8.61 26.19
C ALA A 843 11.22 7.72 25.00
N PHE A 844 12.31 6.98 25.19
CA PHE A 844 12.74 5.89 24.34
C PHE A 844 12.25 4.58 24.94
N TYR A 845 11.78 3.69 24.09
CA TYR A 845 11.23 2.40 24.49
C TYR A 845 11.51 1.35 23.41
N PRO A 846 11.58 0.05 23.74
CA PRO A 846 11.79 -0.97 22.72
C PRO A 846 10.58 -1.15 21.80
N ALA A 847 10.83 -1.59 20.57
CA ALA A 847 9.80 -1.83 19.56
C ALA A 847 8.76 -2.89 19.97
N ILE A 848 9.14 -3.81 20.87
CA ILE A 848 8.24 -4.78 21.50
C ILE A 848 8.27 -4.62 23.03
N PRO A 849 7.16 -4.89 23.73
CA PRO A 849 7.12 -4.94 25.19
C PRO A 849 8.17 -5.88 25.79
N ARG A 850 8.82 -5.47 26.89
CA ARG A 850 9.74 -6.29 27.71
C ARG A 850 10.89 -6.90 26.91
N ALA A 851 11.52 -6.06 26.11
CA ALA A 851 12.57 -6.48 25.20
C ALA A 851 13.89 -6.81 25.91
N GLY A 852 14.57 -7.84 25.42
CA GLY A 852 15.96 -8.15 25.72
C GLY A 852 16.94 -7.32 24.88
N ILE A 853 18.23 -7.67 24.97
CA ILE A 853 19.32 -7.04 24.21
C ILE A 853 19.08 -7.19 22.69
N GLY A 854 19.48 -6.18 21.91
CA GLY A 854 19.44 -6.22 20.45
C GLY A 854 18.07 -5.94 19.84
N ILE A 855 17.08 -5.58 20.67
CA ILE A 855 15.79 -5.08 20.19
C ILE A 855 15.89 -3.58 19.95
N ARG A 856 15.52 -3.21 18.73
CA ARG A 856 15.38 -1.85 18.24
C ARG A 856 14.67 -0.90 19.22
N THR A 857 15.30 0.24 19.46
CA THR A 857 14.76 1.36 20.24
C THR A 857 13.87 2.28 19.39
N GLU A 858 12.70 2.64 19.90
CA GLU A 858 11.76 3.63 19.37
C GLU A 858 11.72 4.87 20.27
N GLY A 859 11.25 6.01 19.76
CA GLY A 859 11.25 7.30 20.48
C GLY A 859 12.44 8.20 20.10
N PRO A 860 12.52 9.44 20.62
CA PRO A 860 11.76 9.96 21.76
C PRO A 860 10.34 10.38 21.35
N CYS A 861 9.31 9.79 21.95
CA CYS A 861 7.93 10.24 21.77
C CYS A 861 7.04 9.87 22.97
N ALA A 862 5.74 10.20 22.89
CA ALA A 862 4.77 9.87 23.92
C ALA A 862 4.77 8.38 24.25
N TRP A 863 4.83 8.07 25.56
CA TRP A 863 4.92 6.72 26.10
C TRP A 863 3.90 5.75 25.50
N LYS A 864 4.38 4.56 25.11
CA LYS A 864 3.55 3.40 24.76
C LYS A 864 3.47 2.46 25.97
N GLU A 865 2.25 2.18 26.40
CA GLU A 865 1.96 1.33 27.55
C GLU A 865 2.57 -0.08 27.42
N GLY A 866 3.33 -0.53 28.43
CA GLY A 866 3.99 -1.84 28.47
C GLY A 866 5.33 -1.96 27.72
N HIS A 867 5.77 -0.93 26.99
CA HIS A 867 7.05 -0.96 26.24
C HIS A 867 8.23 -0.49 27.10
N ASN A 868 8.85 -1.41 27.83
CA ASN A 868 10.10 -1.20 28.58
C ASN A 868 11.13 -2.28 28.20
N TRP A 869 12.43 -1.99 28.33
CA TRP A 869 13.44 -3.06 28.32
C TRP A 869 13.31 -3.87 29.59
N LEU A 870 13.53 -5.19 29.50
CA LEU A 870 13.49 -6.10 30.64
C LEU A 870 14.85 -6.78 30.79
N ILE A 871 15.48 -6.56 31.93
CA ILE A 871 16.62 -7.33 32.41
C ILE A 871 16.06 -8.43 33.31
N ASP A 872 16.13 -9.68 32.85
CA ASP A 872 15.84 -10.86 33.67
C ASP A 872 17.14 -11.58 34.01
N ALA A 873 17.82 -11.11 35.05
CA ALA A 873 19.10 -11.66 35.50
C ALA A 873 18.97 -13.07 36.14
N ARG A 874 17.76 -13.64 36.19
CA ARG A 874 17.54 -15.04 36.58
C ARG A 874 18.03 -16.00 35.50
N ASP A 875 17.86 -15.63 34.24
CA ASP A 875 18.24 -16.43 33.07
C ASP A 875 19.78 -16.48 32.93
N ASP A 876 20.45 -15.38 33.28
CA ASP A 876 21.91 -15.22 33.22
C ASP A 876 22.63 -15.57 34.54
N GLU A 877 21.91 -16.04 35.55
CA GLU A 877 22.42 -16.42 36.87
C GLU A 877 23.16 -15.30 37.65
N TRP A 878 22.91 -14.02 37.36
CA TRP A 878 23.55 -12.90 38.06
C TRP A 878 22.94 -12.66 39.46
N PRO A 879 23.75 -12.52 40.53
CA PRO A 879 23.26 -12.39 41.91
C PRO A 879 22.61 -11.03 42.22
N GLU A 880 21.79 -10.96 43.28
CA GLU A 880 21.31 -9.71 43.88
C GLU A 880 22.49 -8.78 44.19
N GLY A 881 22.37 -7.51 43.81
CA GLY A 881 23.42 -6.52 43.97
C GLY A 881 24.52 -6.57 42.90
N GLN A 882 24.46 -7.48 41.92
CA GLN A 882 25.35 -7.45 40.75
C GLN A 882 25.26 -6.09 40.07
N LEU A 883 26.44 -5.52 39.78
CA LEU A 883 26.55 -4.29 39.02
C LEU A 883 26.31 -4.60 37.54
N ILE A 884 25.32 -3.93 36.97
CA ILE A 884 24.99 -3.98 35.55
C ILE A 884 25.36 -2.66 34.93
N HIS A 885 26.04 -2.74 33.79
CA HIS A 885 26.31 -1.61 32.94
C HIS A 885 25.34 -1.62 31.77
N ILE A 886 24.39 -0.68 31.79
CA ILE A 886 23.43 -0.43 30.72
C ILE A 886 24.03 0.61 29.78
N MET A 887 24.12 0.27 28.50
CA MET A 887 24.69 1.11 27.46
C MET A 887 23.61 1.43 26.43
N MET A 888 23.52 2.71 26.07
CA MET A 888 22.79 3.13 24.88
C MET A 888 23.80 3.64 23.85
N THR A 889 24.04 2.82 22.82
CA THR A 889 25.06 3.05 21.79
C THR A 889 24.41 3.61 20.53
N PRO A 890 24.88 4.72 19.97
CA PRO A 890 24.48 5.15 18.63
C PRO A 890 24.99 4.17 17.58
N ASP A 891 24.10 3.57 16.79
CA ASP A 891 24.49 2.70 15.67
C ASP A 891 25.12 3.56 14.56
N SER A 892 26.42 3.35 14.38
CA SER A 892 27.27 4.03 13.38
C SER A 892 26.80 3.86 11.92
N LYS A 893 25.90 2.92 11.61
CA LYS A 893 25.49 2.60 10.23
C LYS A 893 24.11 3.13 9.83
N ASN A 894 23.20 3.39 10.77
CA ASN A 894 21.80 3.76 10.46
C ASN A 894 21.21 4.84 11.40
N GLY A 895 21.95 5.32 12.41
CA GLY A 895 21.48 6.34 13.34
C GLY A 895 20.46 5.86 14.39
N ALA A 896 20.11 4.57 14.43
CA ALA A 896 19.29 3.99 15.49
C ALA A 896 20.10 3.86 16.78
N ARG A 897 19.44 3.88 17.94
CA ARG A 897 20.12 3.68 19.24
C ARG A 897 19.93 2.24 19.68
N GLU A 898 21.02 1.54 19.96
CA GLU A 898 20.98 0.17 20.51
C GLU A 898 21.11 0.22 22.03
N VAL A 899 20.30 -0.57 22.73
CA VAL A 899 20.38 -0.72 24.18
C VAL A 899 20.91 -2.11 24.49
N THR A 900 22.05 -2.16 25.17
CA THR A 900 22.72 -3.39 25.60
C THR A 900 23.01 -3.31 27.10
N TRP A 901 23.21 -4.46 27.75
CA TRP A 901 23.66 -4.49 29.14
C TRP A 901 24.56 -5.69 29.42
N GLU A 902 25.50 -5.50 30.33
CA GLU A 902 26.43 -6.56 30.76
C GLU A 902 26.72 -6.48 32.26
N ALA A 903 27.13 -7.61 32.84
CA ALA A 903 27.61 -7.66 34.21
C ALA A 903 29.06 -7.16 34.28
N VAL A 904 29.34 -6.24 35.20
CA VAL A 904 30.68 -5.67 35.40
C VAL A 904 31.20 -6.00 36.80
N GLU A 905 32.49 -6.25 36.93
CA GLU A 905 33.17 -6.45 38.22
C GLU A 905 33.21 -5.14 39.03
N GLU A 906 33.23 -5.22 40.37
CA GLU A 906 33.00 -4.06 41.28
C GLU A 906 33.97 -2.88 41.11
N ASP A 907 35.11 -3.08 40.44
CA ASP A 907 36.17 -2.07 40.30
C ASP A 907 35.92 -1.01 39.21
N GLY A 908 34.83 -1.13 38.44
CA GLY A 908 34.54 -0.27 37.26
C GLY A 908 33.40 0.75 37.39
N GLY A 909 32.65 0.77 38.50
CA GLY A 909 31.42 1.59 38.65
C GLY A 909 31.48 2.69 39.72
N PRO A 910 30.49 3.60 39.77
CA PRO A 910 30.41 4.65 40.79
C PRO A 910 30.28 4.09 42.22
N SER A 911 30.86 4.79 43.22
CA SER A 911 31.03 4.30 44.59
C SER A 911 29.79 4.38 45.50
N GLU A 912 28.75 5.12 45.11
CA GLU A 912 27.51 5.30 45.89
C GLU A 912 26.28 5.08 45.01
N PHE A 913 25.37 4.20 45.43
CA PHE A 913 24.06 3.98 44.80
C PHE A 913 22.94 4.20 45.82
N PRO A 914 21.82 4.84 45.45
CA PRO A 914 20.68 4.98 46.34
C PRO A 914 20.10 3.60 46.68
N SER A 915 20.02 3.27 47.97
CA SER A 915 19.43 2.01 48.42
C SER A 915 17.90 2.12 48.38
N PHE A 916 17.30 1.72 47.26
CA PHE A 916 15.85 1.58 47.17
C PHE A 916 15.41 0.21 47.69
N ARG A 917 14.20 0.15 48.28
CA ARG A 917 13.57 -1.11 48.67
C ARG A 917 12.17 -1.12 48.09
N HIS A 918 11.85 -2.18 47.37
CA HIS A 918 10.53 -2.31 46.79
C HIS A 918 9.45 -2.43 47.89
N SER A 919 8.27 -1.93 47.55
CA SER A 919 7.04 -2.16 48.31
C SER A 919 6.22 -3.26 47.64
N TYR A 920 5.38 -3.94 48.42
CA TYR A 920 4.55 -5.02 47.92
C TYR A 920 3.11 -4.77 48.34
N GLN A 921 2.18 -4.93 47.39
CA GLN A 921 0.75 -4.73 47.59
C GLN A 921 0.00 -6.01 47.23
N VAL A 922 -1.00 -6.37 48.03
CA VAL A 922 -1.89 -7.47 47.69
C VAL A 922 -3.07 -6.93 46.88
N MET A 923 -3.29 -7.52 45.72
CA MET A 923 -4.48 -7.31 44.90
C MET A 923 -5.39 -8.53 45.03
N ALA A 924 -6.62 -8.37 45.51
CA ALA A 924 -7.44 -9.53 45.84
C ALA A 924 -8.95 -9.35 45.68
N SER A 925 -9.68 -10.46 45.62
CA SER A 925 -11.15 -10.46 45.55
C SER A 925 -11.82 -9.70 46.69
N TRP A 926 -11.28 -9.75 47.93
CA TRP A 926 -11.86 -9.03 49.07
C TRP A 926 -11.60 -7.52 49.05
N THR A 927 -10.62 -7.05 48.29
CA THR A 927 -10.39 -5.61 48.05
C THR A 927 -11.06 -5.12 46.77
N SER A 928 -11.92 -5.92 46.15
CA SER A 928 -12.42 -5.67 44.78
C SER A 928 -11.26 -5.41 43.80
N PHE A 929 -10.15 -6.13 43.99
CA PHE A 929 -8.89 -5.98 43.26
C PHE A 929 -8.23 -4.59 43.39
N GLN A 930 -8.54 -3.84 44.46
CA GLN A 930 -7.76 -2.66 44.86
C GLN A 930 -6.48 -3.09 45.59
N MET A 931 -5.40 -2.33 45.41
CA MET A 931 -4.09 -2.61 46.01
C MET A 931 -4.09 -2.31 47.51
N ALA A 932 -3.63 -3.26 48.33
CA ALA A 932 -3.47 -3.10 49.77
C ALA A 932 -2.01 -3.33 50.19
N ASP A 933 -1.40 -2.34 50.86
CA ASP A 933 0.01 -2.38 51.24
C ASP A 933 0.34 -3.50 52.24
N MET A 934 1.45 -4.20 51.98
CA MET A 934 2.05 -5.16 52.90
C MET A 934 3.10 -4.48 53.78
N ALA A 935 3.08 -4.76 55.09
CA ALA A 935 4.04 -4.21 56.04
C ALA A 935 5.32 -5.06 56.09
N PRO A 936 6.52 -4.44 56.09
CA PRO A 936 7.77 -5.19 56.26
C PRO A 936 7.86 -5.83 57.65
N VAL A 937 8.28 -7.10 57.72
CA VAL A 937 8.42 -7.84 58.97
C VAL A 937 9.73 -7.45 59.67
N ARG A 938 9.65 -6.93 60.90
CA ARG A 938 10.83 -6.52 61.69
C ARG A 938 11.74 -7.73 61.95
N GLY A 939 12.99 -7.66 61.46
CA GLY A 939 14.02 -8.68 61.68
C GLY A 939 14.16 -9.73 60.57
N GLU A 940 13.25 -9.77 59.58
CA GLU A 940 13.30 -10.69 58.43
C GLU A 940 13.49 -9.88 57.12
N ARG A 941 14.73 -9.79 56.61
CA ARG A 941 15.03 -9.02 55.38
C ARG A 941 14.27 -9.59 54.17
N GLY A 942 13.68 -8.72 53.35
CA GLY A 942 12.94 -9.09 52.13
C GLY A 942 11.58 -9.73 52.40
N THR A 943 11.07 -9.67 53.65
CA THR A 943 9.80 -10.29 54.04
C THR A 943 8.74 -9.24 54.36
N TYR A 944 7.58 -9.35 53.73
CA TYR A 944 6.44 -8.44 53.87
C TYR A 944 5.18 -9.23 54.23
N GLU A 945 4.33 -8.67 55.07
CA GLU A 945 3.09 -9.32 55.52
C GLU A 945 1.87 -8.40 55.49
N LEU A 946 0.71 -8.97 55.15
CA LEU A 946 -0.59 -8.34 55.26
C LEU A 946 -1.51 -9.24 56.10
N GLN A 947 -2.18 -8.65 57.08
CA GLN A 947 -3.22 -9.32 57.86
C GLN A 947 -4.59 -8.87 57.36
N THR A 948 -5.43 -9.83 56.95
CA THR A 948 -6.78 -9.56 56.44
C THR A 948 -7.80 -10.53 57.03
N ARG A 949 -9.08 -10.38 56.67
CA ARG A 949 -10.17 -11.30 57.02
C ARG A 949 -10.84 -11.83 55.76
N LEU A 950 -11.18 -13.12 55.76
CA LEU A 950 -11.88 -13.75 54.63
C LEU A 950 -13.34 -13.24 54.53
N GLY A 951 -13.81 -13.03 53.30
CA GLY A 951 -15.17 -12.59 53.01
C GLY A 951 -16.24 -13.68 53.23
N PRO A 952 -17.50 -13.44 52.81
CA PRO A 952 -18.64 -14.35 52.99
C PRO A 952 -18.47 -15.73 52.34
N GLY A 953 -17.64 -15.82 51.28
CA GLY A 953 -17.49 -17.03 50.46
C GLY A 953 -16.50 -18.06 50.98
N GLY A 954 -15.73 -17.77 52.03
CA GLY A 954 -14.74 -18.71 52.60
C GLY A 954 -13.57 -19.08 51.68
N GLN A 955 -13.51 -18.52 50.47
CA GLN A 955 -12.44 -18.68 49.50
C GLN A 955 -12.14 -17.33 48.86
N GLU A 956 -10.87 -16.98 48.79
CA GLU A 956 -10.42 -15.71 48.24
C GLU A 956 -9.22 -15.92 47.30
N SER A 957 -9.15 -15.08 46.26
CA SER A 957 -8.12 -15.12 45.22
C SER A 957 -7.31 -13.83 45.26
N PHE A 958 -5.98 -13.95 45.20
CA PHE A 958 -5.09 -12.78 45.27
C PHE A 958 -3.82 -12.91 44.43
N GLN A 959 -3.22 -11.77 44.14
CA GLN A 959 -1.91 -11.57 43.54
C GLN A 959 -1.13 -10.57 44.39
N ILE A 960 0.19 -10.52 44.21
CA ILE A 960 1.03 -9.54 44.91
C ILE A 960 1.71 -8.68 43.85
N ALA A 961 1.42 -7.39 43.82
CA ALA A 961 2.10 -6.44 42.94
C ALA A 961 3.35 -5.87 43.63
N ARG A 962 4.40 -5.61 42.84
CA ARG A 962 5.57 -4.84 43.25
C ARG A 962 5.31 -3.35 42.97
N ASP A 963 5.63 -2.49 43.92
CA ASP A 963 5.61 -1.02 43.78
C ASP A 963 4.31 -0.40 43.26
N ASN A 964 3.18 -1.01 43.64
CA ASN A 964 1.85 -0.62 43.18
C ASN A 964 1.71 -0.65 41.64
N ASP A 965 2.54 -1.45 40.96
CA ASP A 965 2.55 -1.61 39.52
C ASP A 965 1.86 -2.94 39.12
N VAL A 966 0.74 -2.82 38.41
CA VAL A 966 -0.04 -3.95 37.91
C VAL A 966 0.70 -4.77 36.86
N GLU A 967 1.73 -4.21 36.23
CA GLU A 967 2.58 -4.90 35.27
C GLU A 967 3.67 -5.75 35.94
N GLN A 968 3.76 -5.70 37.27
CA GLN A 968 4.79 -6.36 38.07
C GLN A 968 4.18 -7.22 39.17
N VAL A 969 3.34 -8.17 38.76
CA VAL A 969 2.64 -9.07 39.69
C VAL A 969 3.36 -10.39 39.87
N PHE A 970 3.39 -10.87 41.12
CA PHE A 970 3.69 -12.23 41.49
C PHE A 970 2.42 -13.06 41.51
N TYR A 971 2.49 -14.24 40.92
CA TYR A 971 1.36 -15.13 40.73
C TYR A 971 1.81 -16.60 40.72
N PRO A 972 0.92 -17.57 40.98
CA PRO A 972 1.27 -18.98 40.87
C PRO A 972 1.30 -19.41 39.40
N ALA A 973 2.17 -20.36 39.03
CA ALA A 973 2.18 -20.91 37.68
C ALA A 973 0.83 -21.52 37.25
N TYR A 974 0.04 -22.04 38.21
CA TYR A 974 -1.35 -22.46 38.00
C TYR A 974 -2.25 -22.10 39.17
N SER A 975 -3.45 -21.58 38.91
CA SER A 975 -4.44 -21.30 39.97
C SER A 975 -4.98 -22.55 40.67
N SER A 976 -5.12 -23.68 39.95
CA SER A 976 -5.88 -24.86 40.39
C SER A 976 -5.03 -26.01 40.95
N ARG A 977 -3.72 -26.06 40.66
CA ARG A 977 -2.83 -27.17 41.07
C ARG A 977 -2.15 -26.88 42.42
N ARG A 978 -1.92 -27.93 43.22
CA ARG A 978 -1.17 -27.84 44.49
C ARG A 978 0.34 -27.95 44.20
N GLY A 979 1.16 -27.18 44.93
CA GLY A 979 2.62 -27.25 44.84
C GLY A 979 3.24 -26.62 43.59
N VAL A 980 2.59 -25.59 43.03
CA VAL A 980 3.09 -24.89 41.83
C VAL A 980 4.02 -23.73 42.18
N PRO A 981 5.01 -23.42 41.33
CA PRO A 981 5.98 -22.40 41.64
C PRO A 981 5.41 -20.98 41.55
N VAL A 982 6.04 -20.05 42.26
CA VAL A 982 5.80 -18.60 42.11
C VAL A 982 6.47 -18.09 40.84
N ARG A 983 5.77 -17.24 40.10
CA ARG A 983 6.21 -16.53 38.88
C ARG A 983 6.12 -15.02 39.08
N GLY A 984 6.69 -14.25 38.15
CA GLY A 984 6.78 -12.79 38.25
C GLY A 984 8.03 -12.30 38.99
N PRO A 985 8.15 -10.97 39.21
CA PRO A 985 7.11 -9.97 38.92
C PRO A 985 7.02 -9.64 37.42
N ASP A 986 5.87 -9.95 36.81
CA ASP A 986 5.55 -9.64 35.39
C ASP A 986 4.03 -9.67 35.16
N HIS A 987 3.54 -9.14 34.04
CA HIS A 987 2.09 -9.10 33.76
C HIS A 987 1.47 -10.41 33.24
N LEU A 988 2.24 -11.48 33.03
CA LEU A 988 1.72 -12.75 32.48
C LEU A 988 0.84 -13.50 33.51
N GLY A 989 0.69 -12.94 34.71
CA GLY A 989 -0.23 -13.41 35.74
C GLY A 989 -1.71 -13.16 35.44
N ASN A 990 -2.07 -12.56 34.31
CA ASN A 990 -3.47 -12.29 33.99
C ASN A 990 -4.29 -13.60 34.08
N ARG A 991 -5.27 -13.66 35.00
CA ARG A 991 -6.08 -14.85 35.38
C ARG A 991 -5.45 -15.90 36.30
N ASN A 992 -4.19 -15.77 36.72
CA ASN A 992 -3.52 -16.67 37.66
C ASN A 992 -3.47 -16.11 39.09
N PHE A 993 -4.23 -16.70 40.00
CA PHE A 993 -4.38 -16.19 41.38
C PHE A 993 -3.94 -17.20 42.41
N PHE A 994 -3.25 -16.73 43.46
CA PHE A 994 -3.11 -17.49 44.68
C PHE A 994 -4.47 -17.64 45.34
N VAL A 995 -4.82 -18.86 45.73
CA VAL A 995 -6.10 -19.16 46.36
C VAL A 995 -5.88 -19.56 47.82
N ILE A 996 -6.60 -18.89 48.72
CA ILE A 996 -6.71 -19.25 50.13
C ILE A 996 -8.17 -19.58 50.51
N GLN A 997 -8.35 -20.58 51.35
CA GLN A 997 -9.65 -21.04 51.85
C GLN A 997 -9.63 -21.07 53.38
N GLY A 998 -10.75 -20.76 54.02
CA GLY A 998 -10.91 -20.75 55.48
C GLY A 998 -12.33 -20.40 55.93
N GLU A 999 -12.54 -20.23 57.23
CA GLU A 999 -13.86 -19.88 57.77
C GLU A 999 -14.19 -18.39 57.57
N HIS A 1000 -15.48 -18.08 57.48
CA HIS A 1000 -15.94 -16.71 57.28
C HIS A 1000 -15.45 -15.76 58.38
N GLY A 1001 -14.84 -14.63 58.01
CA GLY A 1001 -14.38 -13.60 58.94
C GLY A 1001 -13.11 -13.95 59.74
N GLU A 1002 -12.53 -15.12 59.47
CA GLU A 1002 -11.27 -15.60 60.05
C GLU A 1002 -10.09 -14.71 59.63
N ARG A 1003 -9.13 -14.50 60.53
CA ARG A 1003 -7.91 -13.75 60.21
C ARG A 1003 -6.94 -14.60 59.41
N VAL A 1004 -6.49 -14.06 58.29
CA VAL A 1004 -5.50 -14.67 57.41
C VAL A 1004 -4.27 -13.78 57.33
N VAL A 1005 -3.10 -14.40 57.35
CA VAL A 1005 -1.81 -13.71 57.18
C VAL A 1005 -1.20 -14.12 55.85
N ILE A 1006 -1.01 -13.16 54.95
CA ILE A 1006 -0.31 -13.34 53.67
C ILE A 1006 1.09 -12.77 53.84
N ARG A 1007 2.10 -13.56 53.51
CA ARG A 1007 3.51 -13.22 53.66
C ARG A 1007 4.24 -13.48 52.34
N ILE A 1008 5.01 -12.53 51.84
CA ILE A 1008 5.92 -12.73 50.71
C ILE A 1008 7.35 -12.51 51.18
N LYS A 1009 8.25 -13.38 50.75
CA LYS A 1009 9.69 -13.28 51.00
C LYS A 1009 10.42 -13.32 49.67
N VAL A 1010 11.12 -12.24 49.32
CA VAL A 1010 11.93 -12.14 48.10
C VAL A 1010 13.39 -11.97 48.51
N GLN A 1011 14.26 -12.90 48.12
CA GLN A 1011 15.70 -12.87 48.38
C GLN A 1011 16.47 -13.45 47.19
N ASN A 1012 17.41 -12.71 46.60
CA ASN A 1012 18.26 -13.18 45.50
C ASN A 1012 17.49 -13.79 44.29
N GLY A 1013 16.35 -13.20 43.94
CA GLY A 1013 15.43 -13.69 42.90
C GLY A 1013 14.54 -14.87 43.32
N HIS A 1014 14.80 -15.47 44.48
CA HIS A 1014 13.96 -16.52 45.05
C HIS A 1014 12.78 -15.89 45.80
N THR A 1015 11.56 -16.23 45.40
CA THR A 1015 10.31 -15.71 45.94
C THR A 1015 9.51 -16.81 46.63
N THR A 1016 9.24 -16.65 47.91
CA THR A 1016 8.34 -17.51 48.69
C THR A 1016 7.08 -16.72 49.05
N VAL A 1017 5.91 -17.20 48.63
CA VAL A 1017 4.61 -16.68 49.08
C VAL A 1017 4.04 -17.67 50.09
N LYS A 1018 3.62 -17.21 51.27
CA LYS A 1018 3.01 -18.03 52.31
C LYS A 1018 1.71 -17.39 52.79
N ALA A 1019 0.61 -18.12 52.69
CA ALA A 1019 -0.69 -17.70 53.20
C ALA A 1019 -1.10 -18.62 54.36
N THR A 1020 -1.41 -18.06 55.53
CA THR A 1020 -1.71 -18.82 56.75
C THR A 1020 -3.13 -18.52 57.22
N SER A 1021 -3.92 -19.58 57.37
CA SER A 1021 -5.23 -19.60 58.01
C SER A 1021 -5.17 -20.50 59.26
N ALA A 1022 -5.87 -20.12 60.32
CA ALA A 1022 -6.03 -20.90 61.53
C ALA A 1022 -6.85 -22.19 61.32
N SER A 1023 -7.81 -22.21 60.39
CA SER A 1023 -8.65 -23.38 60.10
C SER A 1023 -8.03 -24.35 59.10
N THR A 1024 -7.36 -23.86 58.06
CA THR A 1024 -6.82 -24.70 56.96
C THR A 1024 -5.29 -24.86 56.97
N GLY A 1025 -4.59 -24.20 57.90
CA GLY A 1025 -3.14 -24.24 58.04
C GLY A 1025 -2.40 -23.24 57.14
N SER A 1026 -1.08 -23.42 56.99
CA SER A 1026 -0.27 -22.57 56.11
C SER A 1026 0.01 -23.21 54.77
N ARG A 1027 -0.27 -22.49 53.68
CA ARG A 1027 0.11 -22.86 52.31
C ARG A 1027 1.30 -22.01 51.88
N THR A 1028 2.34 -22.66 51.38
CA THR A 1028 3.56 -22.02 50.87
C THR A 1028 3.72 -22.34 49.39
N TRP A 1029 4.09 -21.34 48.60
CA TRP A 1029 4.51 -21.42 47.20
C TRP A 1029 5.93 -20.87 47.11
N GLU A 1030 6.80 -21.52 46.36
CA GLU A 1030 8.22 -21.13 46.20
C GLU A 1030 8.54 -21.02 44.70
N SER A 1031 9.34 -20.04 44.30
CA SER A 1031 9.87 -19.96 42.94
C SER A 1031 10.91 -21.06 42.70
N VAL A 1032 11.15 -21.42 41.45
CA VAL A 1032 12.20 -22.38 41.07
C VAL A 1032 13.52 -21.63 40.82
N ASP A 1033 14.63 -22.15 41.32
CA ASP A 1033 15.98 -21.59 41.07
C ASP A 1033 16.56 -22.09 39.73
N GLY A 1034 17.31 -21.21 39.03
CA GLY A 1034 18.12 -21.54 37.85
C GLY A 1034 17.36 -21.63 36.51
N LYS A 1035 17.99 -22.27 35.50
CA LYS A 1035 17.53 -22.44 34.10
C LYS A 1035 16.15 -23.12 33.91
N TYR A 1036 15.54 -23.63 34.98
CA TYR A 1036 14.27 -24.37 34.96
C TYR A 1036 13.00 -23.49 35.02
N HIS A 1037 13.10 -22.19 34.74
CA HIS A 1037 11.96 -21.29 34.79
C HIS A 1037 11.02 -21.38 33.57
N ARG A 1038 11.41 -22.05 32.47
CA ARG A 1038 10.54 -22.36 31.30
C ARG A 1038 10.56 -23.86 31.00
N CYS A 1039 9.53 -24.61 31.37
CA CYS A 1039 9.37 -25.98 30.88
C CYS A 1039 8.64 -25.91 29.53
N LEU A 1040 9.31 -26.17 28.41
CA LEU A 1040 8.65 -26.22 27.11
C LEU A 1040 8.18 -27.64 26.80
N SER A 1041 6.94 -27.77 26.36
CA SER A 1041 6.38 -29.03 25.93
C SER A 1041 5.63 -28.90 24.63
N LEU A 1042 5.55 -29.99 23.88
CA LEU A 1042 4.74 -30.11 22.69
C LEU A 1042 3.40 -30.74 23.05
N ALA A 1043 2.33 -30.13 22.59
CA ALA A 1043 1.00 -30.73 22.60
C ALA A 1043 0.48 -30.73 21.17
N GLY A 1044 0.00 -31.87 20.69
CA GLY A 1044 -0.45 -31.99 19.31
C GLY A 1044 -1.26 -33.26 19.07
N THR A 1045 -1.66 -33.46 17.81
CA THR A 1045 -2.41 -34.64 17.37
C THR A 1045 -1.63 -35.94 17.61
N PHE A 1046 -0.30 -35.92 17.47
CA PHE A 1046 0.58 -37.07 17.71
C PHE A 1046 0.70 -37.49 19.19
N THR A 1047 0.26 -36.66 20.13
CA THR A 1047 0.23 -37.00 21.56
C THR A 1047 -1.18 -37.20 22.10
N ASP A 1048 -2.21 -37.24 21.25
CA ASP A 1048 -3.62 -37.14 21.66
C ASP A 1048 -3.86 -35.93 22.59
N GLY A 1049 -3.16 -34.82 22.35
CA GLY A 1049 -3.20 -33.61 23.18
C GLY A 1049 -2.44 -33.70 24.51
N ARG A 1050 -1.68 -34.77 24.78
CA ARG A 1050 -0.82 -34.88 25.98
C ARG A 1050 0.49 -34.09 25.79
N CYS A 1051 1.00 -33.50 26.85
CA CYS A 1051 2.24 -32.72 26.77
C CYS A 1051 3.48 -33.64 26.74
N GLN A 1052 4.29 -33.53 25.70
CA GLN A 1052 5.62 -34.15 25.57
C GLN A 1052 6.69 -33.08 25.84
N LYS A 1053 7.55 -33.28 26.84
CA LYS A 1053 8.61 -32.29 27.14
C LYS A 1053 9.63 -32.18 26.00
N MET A 1054 10.08 -30.96 25.73
CA MET A 1054 11.18 -30.68 24.82
C MET A 1054 12.51 -30.70 25.60
N GLU A 1055 13.54 -31.28 25.01
CA GLU A 1055 14.89 -31.35 25.60
C GLU A 1055 15.72 -30.16 25.13
N GLU A 1056 16.42 -29.49 26.05
CA GLU A 1056 17.35 -28.42 25.68
C GLU A 1056 18.62 -29.03 25.06
N ASP A 1057 18.86 -28.75 23.77
CA ASP A 1057 20.03 -29.22 23.03
C ASP A 1057 21.23 -28.27 23.23
N THR A 1058 20.98 -26.97 23.06
CA THR A 1058 21.95 -25.90 23.38
C THR A 1058 21.24 -24.79 24.14
N LEU A 1059 21.97 -23.91 24.84
CA LEU A 1059 21.36 -22.89 25.71
C LEU A 1059 20.26 -22.10 24.97
N HIS A 1060 19.02 -22.18 25.45
CA HIS A 1060 17.79 -21.61 24.87
C HIS A 1060 17.27 -22.24 23.56
N VAL A 1061 17.82 -23.37 23.14
CA VAL A 1061 17.35 -24.15 21.98
C VAL A 1061 16.85 -25.50 22.45
N TYR A 1062 15.55 -25.73 22.30
CA TYR A 1062 14.87 -26.94 22.72
C TYR A 1062 14.46 -27.75 21.50
N ARG A 1063 14.55 -29.07 21.58
CA ARG A 1063 14.19 -29.98 20.49
C ARG A 1063 13.31 -31.10 20.99
N ALA A 1064 12.49 -31.61 20.10
CA ALA A 1064 11.73 -32.83 20.33
C ALA A 1064 11.44 -33.50 18.99
N GLN A 1065 11.38 -34.83 19.04
CA GLN A 1065 11.11 -35.66 17.90
C GLN A 1065 9.68 -36.18 17.95
N ILE A 1066 9.04 -36.22 16.80
CA ILE A 1066 7.69 -36.75 16.61
C ILE A 1066 7.70 -37.75 15.45
N THR A 1067 6.76 -38.70 15.45
CA THR A 1067 6.56 -39.64 14.33
C THR A 1067 5.21 -39.33 13.69
N MET A 1068 5.18 -39.17 12.36
CA MET A 1068 3.97 -38.86 11.61
C MET A 1068 2.97 -40.01 11.66
N GLY A 1069 1.72 -39.74 12.06
CA GLY A 1069 0.63 -40.72 12.07
C GLY A 1069 0.15 -41.12 10.67
N ASP A 1070 -0.79 -42.07 10.62
CA ASP A 1070 -1.31 -42.66 9.36
C ASP A 1070 -2.03 -41.64 8.45
N SER A 1071 -2.45 -40.48 8.99
CA SER A 1071 -3.09 -39.38 8.26
C SER A 1071 -2.12 -38.59 7.37
N GLY A 1072 -0.80 -38.66 7.64
CA GLY A 1072 0.21 -37.82 6.99
C GLY A 1072 0.10 -36.32 7.32
N VAL A 1073 -0.74 -35.94 8.29
CA VAL A 1073 -0.97 -34.56 8.73
C VAL A 1073 -1.03 -34.52 10.25
N GLU A 1074 -0.20 -33.68 10.87
CA GLU A 1074 -0.14 -33.48 12.30
C GLU A 1074 -0.23 -31.99 12.65
N GLU A 1075 -0.95 -31.66 13.73
CA GLU A 1075 -1.04 -30.32 14.28
C GLU A 1075 -0.43 -30.25 15.67
N PHE A 1076 0.28 -29.16 15.98
CA PHE A 1076 0.91 -28.99 17.30
C PHE A 1076 1.02 -27.55 17.76
N GLN A 1077 1.23 -27.40 19.06
CA GLN A 1077 1.58 -26.16 19.75
C GLN A 1077 2.76 -26.45 20.67
N VAL A 1078 3.57 -25.42 20.94
CA VAL A 1078 4.59 -25.49 22.00
C VAL A 1078 4.02 -24.79 23.21
N LEU A 1079 3.80 -25.51 24.31
CA LEU A 1079 3.25 -24.98 25.54
C LEU A 1079 4.39 -24.58 26.49
N GLN A 1080 4.21 -23.46 27.18
CA GLN A 1080 5.02 -23.13 28.34
C GLN A 1080 4.38 -23.71 29.60
N ASP A 1081 5.19 -24.44 30.37
CA ASP A 1081 4.88 -25.12 31.62
C ASP A 1081 3.78 -26.18 31.55
N ASP A 1082 3.49 -26.75 30.37
CA ASP A 1082 2.33 -27.62 30.10
C ASP A 1082 0.96 -26.89 30.18
N ASP A 1083 0.96 -25.56 30.05
CA ASP A 1083 -0.23 -24.72 30.13
C ASP A 1083 -0.76 -24.33 28.73
N PRO A 1084 -1.96 -24.77 28.32
CA PRO A 1084 -2.60 -24.38 27.07
C PRO A 1084 -2.85 -22.86 26.95
N GLU A 1085 -3.01 -22.18 28.09
CA GLU A 1085 -3.17 -20.72 28.15
C GLU A 1085 -1.82 -19.98 28.01
N ARG A 1086 -0.72 -20.70 27.81
CA ARG A 1086 0.62 -20.19 27.57
C ARG A 1086 1.25 -20.90 26.38
N ALA A 1087 0.45 -21.06 25.33
CA ALA A 1087 0.89 -21.70 24.11
C ALA A 1087 1.63 -20.70 23.20
N PHE A 1088 2.66 -21.20 22.54
CA PHE A 1088 3.19 -20.65 21.31
C PHE A 1088 2.42 -21.27 20.15
N TYR A 1089 1.89 -20.42 19.29
CA TYR A 1089 1.01 -20.80 18.19
C TYR A 1089 1.31 -19.92 16.96
N PRO A 1090 0.98 -20.38 15.75
CA PRO A 1090 1.16 -19.54 14.57
C PRO A 1090 0.08 -18.45 14.51
N GLU A 1091 0.41 -17.29 13.95
CA GLU A 1091 -0.55 -16.21 13.69
C GLU A 1091 -1.78 -16.70 12.88
N SER A 1092 -1.54 -17.64 11.96
CA SER A 1092 -2.54 -18.31 11.12
C SER A 1092 -2.10 -19.75 10.81
N GLY A 1093 -3.04 -20.70 10.72
CA GLY A 1093 -2.74 -22.11 10.45
C GLY A 1093 -2.37 -22.38 8.99
N GLY A 1094 -1.68 -23.50 8.72
CA GLY A 1094 -1.47 -24.03 7.36
C GLY A 1094 -0.19 -23.60 6.61
N PHE A 1095 0.79 -23.00 7.30
CA PHE A 1095 2.06 -22.56 6.70
C PHE A 1095 3.18 -23.56 6.94
N ALA A 1096 4.18 -23.58 6.05
CA ALA A 1096 5.35 -24.43 6.22
C ALA A 1096 6.32 -23.87 7.27
N SER A 1097 7.26 -24.72 7.68
CA SER A 1097 8.32 -24.42 8.66
C SER A 1097 9.04 -23.12 8.33
N GLY A 1098 9.09 -22.18 9.29
CA GLY A 1098 9.77 -20.90 9.12
C GLY A 1098 8.99 -19.83 8.31
N GLN A 1099 7.76 -20.10 7.87
CA GLN A 1099 6.98 -19.18 7.02
C GLN A 1099 5.92 -18.35 7.77
N VAL A 1100 5.59 -18.70 9.02
CA VAL A 1100 4.55 -18.04 9.83
C VAL A 1100 5.11 -17.50 11.14
N LEU A 1101 4.57 -16.36 11.61
CA LEU A 1101 4.98 -15.78 12.89
C LEU A 1101 4.54 -16.65 14.07
N VAL A 1102 5.48 -16.92 14.98
CA VAL A 1102 5.19 -17.54 16.28
C VAL A 1102 4.67 -16.47 17.24
N CYS A 1103 3.40 -16.58 17.61
CA CYS A 1103 2.70 -15.78 18.60
C CYS A 1103 2.74 -16.45 19.98
N GLY A 1104 2.37 -15.73 21.03
CA GLY A 1104 2.44 -16.19 22.41
C GLY A 1104 3.81 -15.95 23.08
N PRO A 1105 4.04 -16.52 24.29
CA PRO A 1105 3.15 -17.44 24.99
C PRO A 1105 1.99 -16.69 25.68
N ASP A 1106 0.76 -16.97 25.26
CA ASP A 1106 -0.46 -16.44 25.86
C ASP A 1106 -1.67 -17.34 25.52
N GLY A 1107 -2.85 -17.03 26.10
CA GLY A 1107 -4.05 -17.86 25.98
C GLY A 1107 -4.87 -17.62 24.72
N ASN A 1108 -4.38 -16.82 23.76
CA ASN A 1108 -5.11 -16.55 22.51
C ASN A 1108 -4.83 -17.59 21.41
N SER A 1109 -4.43 -18.80 21.81
CA SER A 1109 -4.00 -19.90 20.94
C SER A 1109 -5.15 -20.72 20.36
N GLU A 1110 -6.39 -20.42 20.74
CA GLU A 1110 -7.58 -21.18 20.37
C GLU A 1110 -7.74 -21.25 18.83
N GLY A 1111 -7.74 -22.48 18.30
CA GLY A 1111 -7.85 -22.75 16.86
C GLY A 1111 -6.58 -22.47 16.03
N ARG A 1112 -5.43 -22.21 16.68
CA ARG A 1112 -4.17 -21.88 16.01
C ARG A 1112 -3.09 -22.90 16.35
N SER A 1113 -2.80 -23.80 15.41
CA SER A 1113 -1.78 -24.83 15.56
C SER A 1113 -0.83 -24.84 14.38
N PHE A 1114 0.45 -25.13 14.64
CA PHE A 1114 1.42 -25.42 13.57
C PHE A 1114 1.01 -26.72 12.90
N ARG A 1115 1.08 -26.77 11.57
CA ARG A 1115 0.67 -27.94 10.78
C ARG A 1115 1.86 -28.52 10.04
N ILE A 1116 2.08 -29.82 10.21
CA ILE A 1116 3.12 -30.60 9.52
C ILE A 1116 2.41 -31.57 8.57
N GLU A 1117 2.80 -31.54 7.29
CA GLU A 1117 2.37 -32.53 6.29
C GLU A 1117 3.59 -33.36 5.88
N GLY A 1118 3.45 -34.69 5.88
CA GLY A 1118 4.56 -35.60 5.63
C GLY A 1118 4.13 -37.02 5.31
N ILE A 1119 5.10 -37.85 4.89
CA ILE A 1119 4.87 -39.27 4.64
C ILE A 1119 4.58 -39.98 5.98
N PRO A 1120 3.53 -40.81 6.08
CA PRO A 1120 3.27 -41.61 7.28
C PRO A 1120 4.50 -42.39 7.74
N SER A 1121 4.68 -42.54 9.05
CA SER A 1121 5.85 -43.20 9.67
C SER A 1121 7.21 -42.50 9.54
N VAL A 1122 7.30 -41.33 8.89
CA VAL A 1122 8.54 -40.51 8.88
C VAL A 1122 8.64 -39.71 10.18
N GLN A 1123 9.85 -39.62 10.73
CA GLN A 1123 10.12 -38.81 11.92
C GLN A 1123 10.40 -37.36 11.54
N PHE A 1124 9.91 -36.42 12.37
CA PHE A 1124 10.19 -34.99 12.26
C PHE A 1124 10.88 -34.50 13.54
N GLU A 1125 11.87 -33.63 13.38
CA GLU A 1125 12.47 -32.87 14.47
C GLU A 1125 11.79 -31.50 14.53
N ILE A 1126 11.19 -31.16 15.67
CA ILE A 1126 10.69 -29.82 15.99
C ILE A 1126 11.71 -29.15 16.91
N SER A 1127 12.08 -27.92 16.58
CA SER A 1127 13.00 -27.10 17.36
C SER A 1127 12.35 -25.78 17.78
N PHE A 1128 12.60 -25.38 19.02
CA PHE A 1128 12.27 -24.08 19.59
C PHE A 1128 13.59 -23.35 19.91
N ASP A 1129 13.90 -22.27 19.20
CA ASP A 1129 15.10 -21.45 19.43
C ASP A 1129 14.70 -20.08 20.01
N ALA A 1130 14.89 -19.89 21.31
CA ALA A 1130 14.58 -18.63 21.99
C ALA A 1130 15.57 -17.49 21.66
N LYS A 1131 16.69 -17.80 21.00
CA LYS A 1131 17.68 -16.83 20.51
C LYS A 1131 17.44 -16.44 19.04
N ALA A 1132 16.48 -17.08 18.37
CA ALA A 1132 16.18 -16.77 16.99
C ALA A 1132 15.72 -15.32 16.85
N LEU A 1133 16.52 -14.52 16.15
CA LEU A 1133 16.24 -13.10 15.87
C LEU A 1133 15.01 -12.90 14.97
N ASP A 1134 14.63 -13.94 14.21
CA ASP A 1134 13.41 -13.99 13.41
C ASP A 1134 12.37 -14.85 14.14
N ARG A 1135 11.27 -14.23 14.60
CA ARG A 1135 10.20 -14.94 15.31
C ARG A 1135 9.56 -16.06 14.51
N ARG A 1136 9.64 -16.04 13.17
CA ARG A 1136 9.17 -17.15 12.32
C ARG A 1136 10.04 -18.41 12.47
N ARG A 1137 11.29 -18.22 12.88
CA ARG A 1137 12.29 -19.27 13.08
C ARG A 1137 12.45 -19.67 14.54
N ILE A 1138 11.67 -19.07 15.45
CA ILE A 1138 11.61 -19.52 16.85
C ILE A 1138 11.12 -20.96 16.88
N ILE A 1139 10.11 -21.32 16.08
CA ILE A 1139 9.64 -22.71 15.96
C ILE A 1139 9.86 -23.17 14.52
N THR A 1140 10.67 -24.20 14.33
CA THR A 1140 10.88 -24.83 13.02
C THR A 1140 10.81 -26.34 13.12
N TRP A 1141 10.36 -27.00 12.07
CA TRP A 1141 10.32 -28.45 11.94
C TRP A 1141 10.92 -28.93 10.62
N LYS A 1142 11.53 -30.12 10.61
CA LYS A 1142 12.10 -30.77 9.42
C LYS A 1142 12.05 -32.30 9.53
N PRO A 1143 11.96 -33.05 8.41
CA PRO A 1143 12.00 -34.51 8.44
C PRO A 1143 13.41 -35.02 8.79
N ILE A 1144 13.48 -36.13 9.52
CA ILE A 1144 14.70 -36.88 9.83
C ILE A 1144 14.84 -37.98 8.77
N LEU A 1145 15.87 -37.89 7.94
CA LEU A 1145 16.15 -38.85 6.87
C LEU A 1145 17.22 -39.84 7.34
N GLU A 1146 16.90 -41.14 7.39
CA GLU A 1146 17.91 -42.19 7.51
C GLU A 1146 18.56 -42.45 6.14
N ASP A 1147 19.89 -42.37 6.10
CA ASP A 1147 20.78 -42.78 4.99
C ASP A 1147 20.44 -42.29 3.57
N GLY A 1148 20.72 -41.01 3.31
CA GLY A 1148 21.33 -40.58 2.04
C GLY A 1148 20.52 -40.69 0.73
N ILE A 1149 19.22 -40.95 0.77
CA ILE A 1149 18.37 -40.95 -0.44
C ILE A 1149 17.42 -39.74 -0.41
N LEU A 1150 17.66 -38.79 -1.32
CA LEU A 1150 16.80 -37.65 -1.63
C LEU A 1150 15.43 -38.16 -2.14
N ALA A 1151 14.40 -38.07 -1.32
CA ALA A 1151 13.02 -38.07 -1.79
C ALA A 1151 12.70 -36.67 -2.33
N VAL A 1152 12.38 -36.63 -3.63
CA VAL A 1152 12.03 -35.46 -4.46
C VAL A 1152 11.03 -34.53 -3.73
N PRO A 1153 11.19 -33.19 -3.79
CA PRO A 1153 10.17 -32.29 -3.27
C PRO A 1153 8.89 -32.47 -4.07
N TRP A 1154 7.76 -32.67 -3.39
CA TRP A 1154 6.44 -32.61 -3.99
C TRP A 1154 6.19 -31.16 -4.44
N THR A 1155 6.59 -30.85 -5.67
CA THR A 1155 6.04 -29.72 -6.41
C THR A 1155 4.57 -30.04 -6.65
N ASN A 1156 3.66 -29.18 -6.17
CA ASN A 1156 2.25 -29.22 -6.56
C ASN A 1156 2.12 -28.82 -8.05
N SER A 1157 2.49 -29.74 -8.94
CA SER A 1157 1.96 -29.83 -10.28
C SER A 1157 0.70 -30.69 -10.22
N SER A 1158 -0.43 -30.07 -10.53
CA SER A 1158 -1.74 -30.68 -10.75
C SER A 1158 -1.69 -32.01 -11.53
N PRO A 1159 -2.68 -32.89 -11.32
CA PRO A 1159 -3.26 -33.58 -12.46
C PRO A 1159 -4.79 -33.38 -12.53
N LEU A 1160 -5.21 -32.63 -13.56
CA LEU A 1160 -6.47 -32.75 -14.30
C LEU A 1160 -7.80 -32.68 -13.51
N LYS A 1161 -8.35 -31.47 -13.36
CA LYS A 1161 -9.51 -30.98 -14.13
C LYS A 1161 -9.79 -29.52 -13.85
#